data_AF-B9NUD4-F1
#
_entry.id   AF-B9NUD4-F1
#
_cell.length_a   1.000
_cell.length_b   1.000
_cell.length_c   1.000
_cell.angle_alpha   90.00
_cell.angle_beta   90.00
_cell.angle_gamma   90.00
#
_symmetry.space_group_name_H-M   'P 1'
#
loop_
_entity.id
_entity.type
_entity.pdbx_description
1 polymer ?
#
loop_
_entity_poly.entity_id
_entity_poly.type
_entity_poly.pdbx_seq_one_letter_code
_entity_poly.pdbx_strand_id
1 'polypeptide(L)'
;MTTFDGDIVNTGTVIAEDGTAPGDGSVADGIEIRDVVFNGDVINAGEIIADADGIDSESAGFTGNIINSGTIEVLVDGDGIESSDASFTGNIENSGRIIAVQEGIDIGTDSIFTGDIRNSGEIQAGDIGIEISGQGELTGDIENSGRITAEDIGIEIGADNSVQGDINNSGTIDSNENGIVLDSGVGFTGNITNSGDISAAVDGLVFAQGSAFNGSVNNSGAIQAGSRVVNIDGTGVNLVNSGDLLGTGDQRNGTIYANATAENFSISNQSNGTVDAGEGNNGAGISLQIGDEDGDVVQASVINDGTIRGRSDQQSGGNLVGDGIRVVSGVSTGVTTFDGDIINTGTVIAEDGTGPEDGSVADGIDIRDVAFNGDVVNAGEIIADADGIGSESAGFTGNIINSGTIEVLVDGDGIESNDASFTGNIENSGRIIAVQEGIDLGSQSLFTGDIRNSGLIQVEDIGIEIGNGSVLTGNIENSGQIIAETFGISVEDDVTINGNVVNSGLIQSEDEAVVFESNVTVSGDIINSGVIVAERDGFNVADDFTLDGTLTNSGTILAGTRAVNINGTGIDLINSGSLLGSGNQINGTVFVSRNAEDFSITNAENSLIDAGEGNNGAAISVQVGDEVGELVDASIINDGALRGRGDATVGNVVGDGIRVVSGLTPDEGFFRGDIINRGSIEAGESNAADGIELVNVVIAGDLLNSGVITANGDGIRIEQAEISRQFLNQGTITGDADNDGIGSAIDAQQADIDLFFINTGTLNGDVVLGQGGDDFISVGGNVNGDIFGLGGDDRIQGVANGARIDGGTGDDDLTGGAGDDIFVFTENAGNDLVRDFIDGEDLLDVFAFFDNADDALAAARDVDGDTVIDLDVGSNASVTLQNFDFALLDQTDFLF
;
A
#
# COMPACT_ATOMS: atom_id res chain seq x y z
N MET A 1 -58.00 -3.45 55.62
CA MET A 1 -56.72 -2.75 55.85
C MET A 1 -56.95 -1.70 56.90
N THR A 2 -56.19 -1.80 57.99
CA THR A 2 -56.05 -0.77 59.01
C THR A 2 -54.92 0.17 58.59
N THR A 3 -55.12 1.48 58.77
CA THR A 3 -54.09 2.48 58.47
C THR A 3 -53.37 2.86 59.76
N PHE A 4 -52.05 3.00 59.70
CA PHE A 4 -51.21 3.53 60.75
C PHE A 4 -50.53 4.82 60.26
N ASP A 5 -50.88 5.96 60.87
CA ASP A 5 -50.39 7.28 60.48
C ASP A 5 -49.30 7.84 61.43
N GLY A 6 -48.79 7.01 62.35
CA GLY A 6 -47.80 7.43 63.33
C GLY A 6 -46.38 7.12 62.89
N ASP A 7 -45.40 7.84 63.43
CA ASP A 7 -43.99 7.52 63.21
C ASP A 7 -43.51 6.47 64.22
N ILE A 8 -42.61 5.59 63.79
CA ILE A 8 -41.82 4.72 64.66
C ILE A 8 -40.44 5.35 64.79
N VAL A 9 -40.04 5.74 66.01
CA VAL A 9 -38.78 6.46 66.24
C VAL A 9 -37.91 5.74 67.26
N ASN A 10 -36.75 5.25 66.84
CA ASN A 10 -35.69 4.75 67.71
C ASN A 10 -34.59 5.80 67.92
N THR A 11 -34.28 6.09 69.19
CA THR A 11 -33.14 6.95 69.60
C THR A 11 -32.25 6.28 70.63
N GLY A 12 -32.54 5.01 70.97
CA GLY A 12 -31.84 4.20 71.95
C GLY A 12 -31.35 2.91 71.30
N THR A 13 -31.39 1.79 72.02
CA THR A 13 -31.04 0.47 71.49
C THR A 13 -32.29 -0.41 71.42
N VAL A 14 -32.56 -1.00 70.27
CA VAL A 14 -33.54 -2.08 70.05
C VAL A 14 -32.75 -3.38 69.86
N ILE A 15 -33.14 -4.44 70.57
CA ILE A 15 -32.51 -5.76 70.48
C ILE A 15 -33.62 -6.78 70.26
N ALA A 16 -33.58 -7.48 69.13
CA ALA A 16 -34.47 -8.57 68.77
C ALA A 16 -33.63 -9.84 68.57
N GLU A 17 -33.61 -10.70 69.59
CA GLU A 17 -32.85 -11.96 69.57
C GLU A 17 -33.83 -13.12 69.90
N ASP A 18 -33.83 -14.20 69.12
CA ASP A 18 -34.58 -15.43 69.45
C ASP A 18 -33.68 -16.59 69.92
N GLY A 19 -32.35 -16.41 69.83
CA GLY A 19 -31.36 -17.39 70.28
C GLY A 19 -31.22 -18.63 69.40
N THR A 20 -31.69 -18.56 68.15
CA THR A 20 -31.40 -19.53 67.10
C THR A 20 -29.93 -19.48 66.69
N ALA A 21 -29.43 -20.58 66.11
CA ALA A 21 -28.08 -20.64 65.58
C ALA A 21 -28.07 -20.08 64.14
N PRO A 22 -26.94 -19.53 63.66
CA PRO A 22 -26.77 -19.14 62.25
C PRO A 22 -27.24 -20.23 61.29
N GLY A 23 -28.14 -19.87 60.36
CA GLY A 23 -28.69 -20.73 59.31
C GLY A 23 -29.89 -21.61 59.70
N ASP A 24 -30.56 -21.35 60.83
CA ASP A 24 -31.80 -22.05 61.24
C ASP A 24 -33.09 -21.23 60.96
N GLY A 25 -32.97 -20.07 60.28
CA GLY A 25 -34.05 -19.15 59.90
C GLY A 25 -34.69 -18.43 61.08
N SER A 26 -34.09 -17.33 61.55
CA SER A 26 -34.69 -16.48 62.59
C SER A 26 -35.86 -15.67 62.03
N VAL A 27 -36.74 -15.20 62.91
CA VAL A 27 -37.87 -14.30 62.58
C VAL A 27 -37.93 -13.11 63.55
N ALA A 28 -36.78 -12.77 64.15
CA ALA A 28 -36.67 -11.78 65.21
C ALA A 28 -36.21 -10.44 64.64
N ASP A 29 -37.15 -9.73 64.01
CA ASP A 29 -36.88 -8.46 63.34
C ASP A 29 -36.77 -7.32 64.37
N GLY A 30 -35.91 -6.35 64.09
CA GLY A 30 -35.77 -5.15 64.90
C GLY A 30 -37.05 -4.31 64.91
N ILE A 31 -37.60 -4.04 63.73
CA ILE A 31 -38.89 -3.38 63.51
C ILE A 31 -39.64 -4.12 62.42
N GLU A 32 -40.81 -4.67 62.74
CA GLU A 32 -41.67 -5.39 61.79
C GLU A 32 -42.95 -4.59 61.51
N ILE A 33 -43.31 -4.40 60.24
CA ILE A 33 -44.54 -3.74 59.78
C ILE A 33 -45.29 -4.67 58.83
N ARG A 34 -46.37 -5.29 59.31
CA ARG A 34 -47.13 -6.28 58.52
C ARG A 34 -48.63 -5.97 58.47
N ASP A 35 -49.28 -6.25 57.33
CA ASP A 35 -50.75 -6.22 57.13
C ASP A 35 -51.47 -4.85 57.34
N VAL A 36 -50.75 -3.74 57.17
CA VAL A 36 -51.30 -2.37 57.34
C VAL A 36 -51.14 -1.51 56.08
N VAL A 37 -51.78 -0.34 56.06
CA VAL A 37 -51.33 0.79 55.21
C VAL A 37 -50.55 1.72 56.13
N PHE A 38 -49.27 1.93 55.87
CA PHE A 38 -48.36 2.68 56.73
C PHE A 38 -48.04 4.04 56.11
N ASN A 39 -48.37 5.12 56.83
CA ASN A 39 -48.21 6.50 56.34
C ASN A 39 -47.20 7.34 57.13
N GLY A 40 -46.72 6.84 58.27
CA GLY A 40 -45.71 7.56 59.06
C GLY A 40 -44.30 7.15 58.68
N ASP A 41 -43.30 7.77 59.31
CA ASP A 41 -41.89 7.47 59.08
C ASP A 41 -41.37 6.41 60.06
N VAL A 42 -40.43 5.57 59.61
CA VAL A 42 -39.57 4.73 60.47
C VAL A 42 -38.22 5.42 60.59
N ILE A 43 -37.87 5.91 61.77
CA ILE A 43 -36.67 6.71 62.00
C ILE A 43 -35.76 6.02 63.02
N ASN A 44 -34.61 5.52 62.57
CA ASN A 44 -33.53 5.02 63.42
C ASN A 44 -32.41 6.06 63.56
N ALA A 45 -32.28 6.66 64.74
CA ALA A 45 -31.12 7.48 65.13
C ALA A 45 -30.30 6.84 66.26
N GLY A 46 -30.66 5.61 66.63
CA GLY A 46 -30.04 4.83 67.70
C GLY A 46 -29.32 3.60 67.15
N GLU A 47 -29.47 2.48 67.82
CA GLU A 47 -28.91 1.17 67.45
C GLU A 47 -30.06 0.15 67.37
N ILE A 48 -30.09 -0.64 66.31
CA ILE A 48 -30.97 -1.79 66.13
C ILE A 48 -30.07 -3.00 65.93
N ILE A 49 -30.26 -4.02 66.77
CA ILE A 49 -29.58 -5.31 66.67
C ILE A 49 -30.66 -6.37 66.52
N ALA A 50 -30.63 -7.14 65.45
CA ALA A 50 -31.62 -8.17 65.13
C ALA A 50 -30.94 -9.50 64.80
N ASP A 51 -31.55 -10.63 65.17
CA ASP A 51 -31.14 -11.94 64.64
C ASP A 51 -31.65 -12.10 63.18
N ALA A 52 -32.84 -11.57 62.87
CA ALA A 52 -33.40 -11.47 61.52
C ALA A 52 -33.27 -10.03 60.95
N ASP A 53 -34.29 -9.51 60.28
CA ASP A 53 -34.18 -8.23 59.58
C ASP A 53 -34.05 -7.04 60.54
N GLY A 54 -33.24 -6.06 60.18
CA GLY A 54 -33.17 -4.80 60.92
C GLY A 54 -34.52 -4.09 60.93
N ILE A 55 -35.11 -3.96 59.74
CA ILE A 55 -36.45 -3.42 59.51
C ILE A 55 -37.11 -4.28 58.42
N ASP A 56 -38.20 -4.98 58.74
CA ASP A 56 -39.05 -5.73 57.80
C ASP A 56 -40.37 -4.95 57.57
N SER A 57 -40.72 -4.74 56.31
CA SER A 57 -42.01 -4.18 55.89
C SER A 57 -42.72 -5.05 54.84
N GLU A 58 -43.87 -5.61 55.23
CA GLU A 58 -44.83 -6.36 54.41
C GLU A 58 -46.24 -5.74 54.52
N SER A 59 -46.42 -4.54 54.00
CA SER A 59 -47.66 -3.77 54.07
C SER A 59 -48.42 -3.75 52.74
N ALA A 60 -49.71 -3.40 52.81
CA ALA A 60 -50.53 -3.20 51.62
C ALA A 60 -50.26 -1.85 50.93
N GLY A 61 -49.42 -1.00 51.52
CA GLY A 61 -49.03 0.30 51.00
C GLY A 61 -48.27 1.11 52.04
N PHE A 62 -47.06 1.53 51.69
CA PHE A 62 -46.14 2.32 52.52
C PHE A 62 -45.89 3.69 51.88
N THR A 63 -46.23 4.78 52.57
CA THR A 63 -46.09 6.14 52.01
C THR A 63 -45.17 7.07 52.79
N GLY A 64 -44.76 6.68 54.00
CA GLY A 64 -43.72 7.39 54.74
C GLY A 64 -42.32 6.91 54.37
N ASN A 65 -41.30 7.36 55.09
CA ASN A 65 -39.90 7.07 54.79
C ASN A 65 -39.30 6.10 55.82
N ILE A 66 -38.30 5.32 55.39
CA ILE A 66 -37.38 4.61 56.30
C ILE A 66 -36.08 5.40 56.35
N ILE A 67 -35.71 5.92 57.52
CA ILE A 67 -34.57 6.82 57.71
C ILE A 67 -33.62 6.23 58.75
N ASN A 68 -32.44 5.78 58.33
CA ASN A 68 -31.36 5.34 59.20
C ASN A 68 -30.25 6.40 59.28
N SER A 69 -30.06 6.98 60.46
CA SER A 69 -28.91 7.83 60.81
C SER A 69 -28.07 7.23 61.96
N GLY A 70 -28.51 6.07 62.47
CA GLY A 70 -27.89 5.33 63.55
C GLY A 70 -27.14 4.10 63.04
N THR A 71 -27.27 2.98 63.76
CA THR A 71 -26.73 1.67 63.34
C THR A 71 -27.86 0.65 63.28
N ILE A 72 -27.86 -0.16 62.23
CA ILE A 72 -28.62 -1.40 62.08
C ILE A 72 -27.58 -2.52 61.91
N GLU A 73 -27.68 -3.57 62.72
CA GLU A 73 -26.77 -4.73 62.69
C GLU A 73 -27.59 -6.02 62.80
N VAL A 74 -27.52 -6.86 61.76
CA VAL A 74 -28.09 -8.20 61.74
C VAL A 74 -27.02 -9.23 62.12
N LEU A 75 -27.39 -10.22 62.94
CA LEU A 75 -26.43 -11.14 63.56
C LEU A 75 -26.48 -12.58 63.03
N VAL A 76 -27.61 -13.04 62.48
CA VAL A 76 -27.84 -14.47 62.19
C VAL A 76 -28.18 -14.73 60.74
N ASP A 77 -29.28 -14.17 60.23
CA ASP A 77 -29.86 -14.48 58.91
C ASP A 77 -30.89 -13.39 58.57
N GLY A 78 -30.66 -12.56 57.55
CA GLY A 78 -31.57 -11.48 57.17
C GLY A 78 -30.90 -10.17 56.76
N ASP A 79 -31.75 -9.21 56.45
CA ASP A 79 -31.43 -7.98 55.75
C ASP A 79 -31.31 -6.78 56.67
N GLY A 80 -30.54 -5.78 56.22
CA GLY A 80 -30.54 -4.50 56.91
C GLY A 80 -31.93 -3.87 56.91
N ILE A 81 -32.56 -3.81 55.73
CA ILE A 81 -33.93 -3.33 55.51
C ILE A 81 -34.55 -4.20 54.40
N GLU A 82 -35.60 -4.96 54.74
CA GLU A 82 -36.44 -5.67 53.76
C GLU A 82 -37.75 -4.90 53.55
N SER A 83 -38.16 -4.73 52.29
CA SER A 83 -39.45 -4.18 51.92
C SER A 83 -40.14 -5.02 50.84
N SER A 84 -41.02 -5.90 51.28
CA SER A 84 -41.95 -6.70 50.46
C SER A 84 -43.34 -6.03 50.35
N ASP A 85 -43.37 -4.69 50.32
CA ASP A 85 -44.56 -3.86 50.25
C ASP A 85 -45.23 -3.86 48.86
N ALA A 86 -46.55 -4.12 48.81
CA ALA A 86 -47.28 -4.09 47.53
C ALA A 86 -47.19 -2.74 46.78
N SER A 87 -46.94 -1.65 47.51
CA SER A 87 -46.58 -0.35 46.95
C SER A 87 -45.82 0.47 48.01
N PHE A 88 -44.64 0.97 47.66
CA PHE A 88 -43.82 1.82 48.50
C PHE A 88 -43.55 3.15 47.78
N THR A 89 -43.99 4.27 48.35
CA THR A 89 -43.86 5.59 47.70
C THR A 89 -43.00 6.60 48.46
N GLY A 90 -42.57 6.28 49.68
CA GLY A 90 -41.59 7.12 50.38
C GLY A 90 -40.16 6.70 50.06
N ASN A 91 -39.20 7.27 50.76
CA ASN A 91 -37.77 7.00 50.54
C ASN A 91 -37.20 6.02 51.56
N ILE A 92 -36.11 5.35 51.18
CA ILE A 92 -35.20 4.69 52.10
C ILE A 92 -33.90 5.51 52.15
N GLU A 93 -33.56 6.06 53.31
CA GLU A 93 -32.43 6.98 53.48
C GLU A 93 -31.45 6.45 54.54
N ASN A 94 -30.28 5.99 54.12
CA ASN A 94 -29.17 5.61 55.00
C ASN A 94 -28.09 6.69 55.03
N SER A 95 -27.93 7.34 56.18
CA SER A 95 -26.78 8.22 56.52
C SER A 95 -25.96 7.67 57.70
N GLY A 96 -26.40 6.55 58.26
CA GLY A 96 -25.76 5.83 59.35
C GLY A 96 -24.96 4.62 58.86
N ARG A 97 -24.99 3.54 59.64
CA ARG A 97 -24.38 2.25 59.29
C ARG A 97 -25.44 1.16 59.22
N ILE A 98 -25.39 0.34 58.19
CA ILE A 98 -26.14 -0.91 58.05
C ILE A 98 -25.10 -2.03 57.92
N ILE A 99 -25.20 -3.05 58.77
CA ILE A 99 -24.49 -4.33 58.63
C ILE A 99 -25.55 -5.42 58.53
N ALA A 100 -25.60 -6.09 57.40
CA ALA A 100 -26.51 -7.20 57.14
C ALA A 100 -25.73 -8.52 57.00
N VAL A 101 -26.41 -9.64 57.23
CA VAL A 101 -25.86 -10.97 56.94
C VAL A 101 -26.17 -11.39 55.51
N GLN A 102 -27.29 -10.93 54.96
CA GLN A 102 -27.66 -11.09 53.55
C GLN A 102 -27.63 -9.72 52.86
N GLU A 103 -28.78 -9.18 52.45
CA GLU A 103 -28.89 -7.93 51.70
C GLU A 103 -28.78 -6.70 52.61
N GLY A 104 -28.09 -5.66 52.13
CA GLY A 104 -28.07 -4.39 52.84
C GLY A 104 -29.45 -3.72 52.85
N ILE A 105 -30.10 -3.69 51.68
CA ILE A 105 -31.47 -3.25 51.45
C ILE A 105 -32.06 -4.16 50.36
N ASP A 106 -33.14 -4.88 50.65
CA ASP A 106 -33.90 -5.64 49.65
C ASP A 106 -35.29 -5.02 49.43
N ILE A 107 -35.66 -4.86 48.17
CA ILE A 107 -37.02 -4.56 47.73
C ILE A 107 -37.61 -5.82 47.11
N GLY A 108 -38.50 -6.48 47.85
CA GLY A 108 -39.05 -7.77 47.49
C GLY A 108 -39.88 -7.79 46.20
N THR A 109 -40.10 -9.00 45.68
CA THR A 109 -40.77 -9.25 44.38
C THR A 109 -42.18 -8.66 44.27
N ASP A 110 -42.62 -8.33 43.05
CA ASP A 110 -43.94 -7.73 42.73
C ASP A 110 -44.20 -6.34 43.38
N SER A 111 -43.20 -5.74 44.03
CA SER A 111 -43.32 -4.42 44.67
C SER A 111 -43.33 -3.29 43.64
N ILE A 112 -44.21 -2.30 43.83
CA ILE A 112 -44.17 -1.03 43.10
C ILE A 112 -43.47 0.00 43.98
N PHE A 113 -42.20 0.26 43.72
CA PHE A 113 -41.36 1.18 44.47
C PHE A 113 -41.15 2.49 43.69
N THR A 114 -41.72 3.59 44.18
CA THR A 114 -41.67 4.88 43.45
C THR A 114 -40.84 5.95 44.14
N GLY A 115 -40.41 5.73 45.38
CA GLY A 115 -39.49 6.65 46.04
C GLY A 115 -38.04 6.27 45.79
N ASP A 116 -37.12 6.97 46.46
CA ASP A 116 -35.69 6.83 46.20
C ASP A 116 -35.00 6.03 47.30
N ILE A 117 -33.95 5.29 46.92
CA ILE A 117 -33.03 4.62 47.83
C ILE A 117 -31.74 5.43 47.88
N ARG A 118 -31.42 6.02 49.04
CA ARG A 118 -30.26 6.91 49.21
C ARG A 118 -29.30 6.39 50.27
N ASN A 119 -28.07 6.08 49.87
CA ASN A 119 -26.96 5.80 50.77
C ASN A 119 -25.93 6.94 50.78
N SER A 120 -25.85 7.65 51.90
CA SER A 120 -24.77 8.62 52.22
C SER A 120 -23.89 8.15 53.39
N GLY A 121 -24.23 7.01 53.98
CA GLY A 121 -23.53 6.37 55.09
C GLY A 121 -22.72 5.15 54.64
N GLU A 122 -22.77 4.10 55.45
CA GLU A 122 -22.12 2.81 55.19
C GLU A 122 -23.17 1.69 55.13
N ILE A 123 -23.11 0.87 54.08
CA ILE A 123 -23.80 -0.40 53.96
C ILE A 123 -22.73 -1.48 53.82
N GLN A 124 -22.76 -2.47 54.72
CA GLN A 124 -21.95 -3.68 54.64
C GLN A 124 -22.91 -4.87 54.58
N ALA A 125 -23.01 -5.51 53.42
CA ALA A 125 -23.88 -6.65 53.16
C ALA A 125 -23.06 -7.94 53.09
N GLY A 126 -23.67 -9.05 53.50
CA GLY A 126 -23.08 -10.38 53.36
C GLY A 126 -23.33 -10.99 51.98
N ASP A 127 -24.39 -10.56 51.28
CA ASP A 127 -24.70 -11.00 49.91
C ASP A 127 -24.74 -9.77 48.99
N ILE A 128 -25.89 -9.10 48.81
CA ILE A 128 -26.05 -7.94 47.91
C ILE A 128 -26.16 -6.62 48.68
N GLY A 129 -25.51 -5.56 48.21
CA GLY A 129 -25.56 -4.24 48.85
C GLY A 129 -26.96 -3.60 48.81
N ILE A 130 -27.54 -3.51 47.62
CA ILE A 130 -28.92 -3.09 47.38
C ILE A 130 -29.51 -4.01 46.30
N GLU A 131 -30.57 -4.74 46.63
CA GLU A 131 -31.28 -5.61 45.69
C GLU A 131 -32.67 -5.04 45.37
N ILE A 132 -33.03 -5.06 44.10
CA ILE A 132 -34.42 -4.98 43.64
C ILE A 132 -34.81 -6.36 43.12
N SER A 133 -35.49 -7.13 43.95
CA SER A 133 -35.96 -8.48 43.61
C SER A 133 -36.87 -8.47 42.36
N GLY A 134 -36.98 -9.61 41.67
CA GLY A 134 -37.63 -9.71 40.36
C GLY A 134 -39.12 -9.32 40.26
N GLN A 135 -39.58 -9.01 39.04
CA GLN A 135 -40.99 -8.70 38.67
C GLN A 135 -41.60 -7.42 39.30
N GLY A 136 -40.79 -6.49 39.81
CA GLY A 136 -41.22 -5.19 40.36
C GLY A 136 -41.20 -4.03 39.36
N GLU A 137 -41.63 -2.86 39.83
CA GLU A 137 -41.50 -1.57 39.14
C GLU A 137 -40.73 -0.59 40.03
N LEU A 138 -39.58 -0.10 39.57
CA LEU A 138 -38.79 0.95 40.25
C LEU A 138 -38.85 2.24 39.44
N THR A 139 -39.46 3.30 39.97
CA THR A 139 -39.48 4.62 39.30
C THR A 139 -38.65 5.70 39.98
N GLY A 140 -38.24 5.48 41.22
CA GLY A 140 -37.33 6.39 41.91
C GLY A 140 -35.87 5.97 41.77
N ASP A 141 -34.97 6.82 42.23
CA ASP A 141 -33.54 6.69 41.97
C ASP A 141 -32.83 5.87 43.06
N ILE A 142 -31.76 5.17 42.68
CA ILE A 142 -30.79 4.60 43.62
C ILE A 142 -29.57 5.51 43.64
N GLU A 143 -29.32 6.19 44.77
CA GLU A 143 -28.23 7.16 44.93
C GLU A 143 -27.23 6.67 45.99
N ASN A 144 -25.99 6.37 45.59
CA ASN A 144 -24.88 6.10 46.50
C ASN A 144 -23.88 7.27 46.51
N SER A 145 -23.81 8.01 47.61
CA SER A 145 -22.76 9.00 47.92
C SER A 145 -21.87 8.58 49.10
N GLY A 146 -22.22 7.47 49.75
CA GLY A 146 -21.49 6.86 50.85
C GLY A 146 -20.64 5.67 50.40
N ARG A 147 -20.58 4.63 51.21
CA ARG A 147 -19.90 3.36 50.90
C ARG A 147 -20.90 2.21 50.93
N ILE A 148 -20.84 1.37 49.90
CA ILE A 148 -21.46 0.04 49.85
C ILE A 148 -20.32 -0.96 49.79
N THR A 149 -20.35 -1.96 50.65
CA THR A 149 -19.47 -3.13 50.60
C THR A 149 -20.33 -4.38 50.64
N ALA A 150 -20.19 -5.27 49.66
CA ALA A 150 -20.99 -6.49 49.52
C ALA A 150 -20.07 -7.68 49.28
N GLU A 151 -20.41 -8.88 49.75
CA GLU A 151 -19.60 -10.06 49.39
C GLU A 151 -19.88 -10.50 47.95
N ASP A 152 -21.11 -10.35 47.44
CA ASP A 152 -21.46 -10.75 46.07
C ASP A 152 -21.62 -9.51 45.16
N ILE A 153 -22.78 -8.87 45.15
CA ILE A 153 -23.10 -7.79 44.20
C ILE A 153 -23.29 -6.45 44.92
N GLY A 154 -22.73 -5.37 44.37
CA GLY A 154 -22.92 -4.03 44.94
C GLY A 154 -24.36 -3.53 44.85
N ILE A 155 -24.92 -3.50 43.63
CA ILE A 155 -26.32 -3.16 43.35
C ILE A 155 -26.85 -4.15 42.31
N GLU A 156 -27.96 -4.82 42.59
CA GLU A 156 -28.61 -5.75 41.69
C GLU A 156 -30.03 -5.30 41.34
N ILE A 157 -30.35 -5.30 40.05
CA ILE A 157 -31.71 -5.23 39.54
C ILE A 157 -32.05 -6.61 39.02
N GLY A 158 -32.82 -7.38 39.79
CA GLY A 158 -33.19 -8.75 39.48
C GLY A 158 -34.06 -8.88 38.23
N ALA A 159 -34.22 -10.11 37.76
CA ALA A 159 -34.86 -10.42 36.48
C ALA A 159 -36.28 -9.84 36.31
N ASP A 160 -36.62 -9.51 35.06
CA ASP A 160 -37.93 -9.03 34.61
C ASP A 160 -38.47 -7.76 35.30
N ASN A 161 -37.60 -7.01 35.99
CA ASN A 161 -37.95 -5.71 36.57
C ASN A 161 -38.14 -4.62 35.48
N SER A 162 -39.03 -3.67 35.75
CA SER A 162 -39.17 -2.44 34.96
C SER A 162 -38.62 -1.25 35.75
N VAL A 163 -37.49 -0.68 35.32
CA VAL A 163 -36.82 0.43 36.01
C VAL A 163 -36.85 1.70 35.16
N GLN A 164 -37.41 2.77 35.72
CA GLN A 164 -37.42 4.11 35.12
C GLN A 164 -36.47 5.09 35.82
N GLY A 165 -36.14 4.84 37.09
CA GLY A 165 -35.22 5.68 37.87
C GLY A 165 -33.75 5.48 37.49
N ASP A 166 -32.92 6.43 37.90
CA ASP A 166 -31.47 6.42 37.66
C ASP A 166 -30.73 5.65 38.78
N ILE A 167 -29.60 5.02 38.43
CA ILE A 167 -28.61 4.51 39.40
C ILE A 167 -27.41 5.46 39.39
N ASN A 168 -27.17 6.15 40.50
CA ASN A 168 -26.16 7.20 40.62
C ASN A 168 -25.13 6.86 41.71
N ASN A 169 -23.89 6.57 41.32
CA ASN A 169 -22.76 6.40 42.24
C ASN A 169 -21.85 7.64 42.20
N SER A 170 -21.71 8.31 43.35
CA SER A 170 -20.72 9.36 43.63
C SER A 170 -19.82 9.03 44.82
N GLY A 171 -20.10 7.91 45.49
CA GLY A 171 -19.32 7.36 46.59
C GLY A 171 -18.50 6.14 46.16
N THR A 172 -18.48 5.11 47.00
CA THR A 172 -17.77 3.85 46.72
C THR A 172 -18.73 2.67 46.72
N ILE A 173 -18.60 1.80 45.72
CA ILE A 173 -19.17 0.45 45.67
C ILE A 173 -18.00 -0.51 45.58
N ASP A 174 -17.92 -1.47 46.50
CA ASP A 174 -16.83 -2.44 46.61
C ASP A 174 -17.41 -3.85 46.82
N SER A 175 -17.24 -4.75 45.86
CA SER A 175 -17.87 -6.08 45.87
C SER A 175 -16.89 -7.21 45.50
N ASN A 176 -17.08 -8.42 46.06
CA ASN A 176 -16.22 -9.56 45.69
C ASN A 176 -16.74 -10.39 44.51
N GLU A 177 -17.91 -10.08 43.95
CA GLU A 177 -18.31 -10.52 42.61
C GLU A 177 -18.47 -9.32 41.68
N ASN A 178 -19.70 -8.80 41.52
CA ASN A 178 -20.01 -7.81 40.49
C ASN A 178 -20.36 -6.43 41.09
N GLY A 179 -20.08 -5.35 40.37
CA GLY A 179 -20.37 -3.99 40.85
C GLY A 179 -21.86 -3.66 40.77
N ILE A 180 -22.37 -3.49 39.55
CA ILE A 180 -23.79 -3.27 39.27
C ILE A 180 -24.27 -4.28 38.23
N VAL A 181 -25.37 -4.98 38.52
CA VAL A 181 -25.93 -6.02 37.64
C VAL A 181 -27.36 -5.66 37.26
N LEU A 182 -27.63 -5.69 35.95
CA LEU A 182 -28.99 -5.75 35.39
C LEU A 182 -29.22 -7.15 34.86
N ASP A 183 -30.13 -7.88 35.50
CA ASP A 183 -30.40 -9.27 35.19
C ASP A 183 -31.22 -9.47 33.89
N SER A 184 -31.41 -10.73 33.51
CA SER A 184 -32.14 -11.07 32.29
C SER A 184 -33.57 -10.53 32.29
N GLY A 185 -34.02 -9.99 31.16
CA GLY A 185 -35.39 -9.49 31.00
C GLY A 185 -35.67 -8.13 31.64
N VAL A 186 -34.69 -7.50 32.30
CA VAL A 186 -34.84 -6.15 32.87
C VAL A 186 -35.11 -5.13 31.76
N GLY A 187 -36.18 -4.36 31.89
CA GLY A 187 -36.46 -3.18 31.07
C GLY A 187 -36.03 -1.91 31.80
N PHE A 188 -34.92 -1.29 31.37
CA PHE A 188 -34.31 -0.15 32.07
C PHE A 188 -34.32 1.10 31.19
N THR A 189 -35.03 2.16 31.58
CA THR A 189 -35.08 3.43 30.82
C THR A 189 -34.40 4.60 31.53
N GLY A 190 -33.93 4.40 32.77
CA GLY A 190 -33.12 5.37 33.47
C GLY A 190 -31.67 5.39 32.97
N ASN A 191 -30.80 6.10 33.66
CA ASN A 191 -29.36 6.15 33.40
C ASN A 191 -28.57 5.49 34.53
N ILE A 192 -27.37 5.00 34.21
CA ILE A 192 -26.38 4.63 35.21
C ILE A 192 -25.28 5.69 35.17
N THR A 193 -25.06 6.41 36.26
CA THR A 193 -24.02 7.44 36.34
C THR A 193 -23.01 7.09 37.42
N ASN A 194 -21.74 6.96 37.05
CA ASN A 194 -20.63 6.82 37.99
C ASN A 194 -19.73 8.06 37.97
N SER A 195 -19.58 8.70 39.12
CA SER A 195 -18.65 9.80 39.39
C SER A 195 -17.74 9.52 40.59
N GLY A 196 -17.92 8.36 41.23
CA GLY A 196 -17.10 7.84 42.32
C GLY A 196 -16.33 6.59 41.90
N ASP A 197 -16.18 5.66 42.83
CA ASP A 197 -15.42 4.42 42.64
C ASP A 197 -16.37 3.21 42.63
N ILE A 198 -16.23 2.34 41.64
CA ILE A 198 -16.81 0.99 41.61
C ILE A 198 -15.63 0.02 41.48
N SER A 199 -15.50 -0.90 42.43
CA SER A 199 -14.46 -1.93 42.46
C SER A 199 -15.13 -3.29 42.62
N ALA A 200 -14.91 -4.19 41.68
CA ALA A 200 -15.51 -5.53 41.66
C ALA A 200 -14.42 -6.59 41.43
N ALA A 201 -14.50 -7.75 42.07
CA ALA A 201 -13.49 -8.80 41.82
C ALA A 201 -13.75 -9.58 40.51
N VAL A 202 -14.99 -9.60 40.01
CA VAL A 202 -15.38 -10.24 38.75
C VAL A 202 -15.70 -9.16 37.71
N ASP A 203 -16.97 -8.75 37.55
CA ASP A 203 -17.36 -7.80 36.51
C ASP A 203 -17.85 -6.45 37.09
N GLY A 204 -17.44 -5.33 36.51
CA GLY A 204 -17.79 -4.00 37.04
C GLY A 204 -19.27 -3.66 36.82
N LEU A 205 -19.69 -3.63 35.55
CA LEU A 205 -21.08 -3.46 35.13
C LEU A 205 -21.51 -4.64 34.27
N VAL A 206 -22.68 -5.22 34.54
CA VAL A 206 -23.23 -6.36 33.79
C VAL A 206 -24.62 -6.03 33.26
N PHE A 207 -24.80 -6.17 31.95
CA PHE A 207 -26.08 -6.09 31.26
C PHE A 207 -26.41 -7.47 30.72
N ALA A 208 -27.12 -8.29 31.48
CA ALA A 208 -27.33 -9.71 31.14
C ALA A 208 -28.19 -9.90 29.88
N GLN A 209 -28.12 -11.10 29.30
CA GLN A 209 -28.85 -11.47 28.09
C GLN A 209 -30.36 -11.18 28.23
N GLY A 210 -30.93 -10.54 27.21
CA GLY A 210 -32.36 -10.21 27.16
C GLY A 210 -32.75 -8.99 28.00
N SER A 211 -31.82 -8.34 28.70
CA SER A 211 -32.06 -7.01 29.26
C SER A 211 -32.22 -5.99 28.11
N ALA A 212 -33.20 -5.09 28.26
CA ALA A 212 -33.48 -4.01 27.32
C ALA A 212 -33.15 -2.67 28.00
N PHE A 213 -31.93 -2.18 27.76
CA PHE A 213 -31.47 -0.90 28.25
C PHE A 213 -31.81 0.20 27.25
N ASN A 214 -32.47 1.26 27.69
CA ASN A 214 -32.86 2.40 26.87
C ASN A 214 -32.54 3.69 27.62
N GLY A 215 -31.27 3.80 27.99
CA GLY A 215 -30.69 4.92 28.72
C GLY A 215 -29.24 5.13 28.32
N SER A 216 -28.47 5.77 29.20
CA SER A 216 -27.01 5.92 29.02
C SER A 216 -26.25 5.48 30.26
N VAL A 217 -25.07 4.91 30.04
CA VAL A 217 -24.09 4.62 31.10
C VAL A 217 -23.02 5.70 31.03
N ASN A 218 -22.97 6.58 32.04
CA ASN A 218 -22.07 7.73 32.06
C ASN A 218 -21.01 7.53 33.15
N ASN A 219 -19.78 7.19 32.76
CA ASN A 219 -18.65 7.10 33.68
C ASN A 219 -17.78 8.37 33.63
N SER A 220 -17.54 8.96 34.78
CA SER A 220 -16.61 10.07 35.02
C SER A 220 -15.71 9.83 36.23
N GLY A 221 -15.94 8.74 36.97
CA GLY A 221 -15.12 8.24 38.06
C GLY A 221 -14.30 7.02 37.63
N ALA A 222 -14.03 6.10 38.55
CA ALA A 222 -13.31 4.86 38.28
C ALA A 222 -14.23 3.65 38.38
N ILE A 223 -14.14 2.75 37.41
CA ILE A 223 -14.70 1.39 37.46
C ILE A 223 -13.55 0.41 37.24
N GLN A 224 -13.35 -0.48 38.20
CA GLN A 224 -12.28 -1.47 38.21
C GLN A 224 -12.85 -2.87 38.40
N ALA A 225 -12.36 -3.83 37.62
CA ALA A 225 -12.86 -5.19 37.66
C ALA A 225 -11.77 -6.23 37.39
N GLY A 226 -11.87 -7.42 37.99
CA GLY A 226 -10.88 -8.50 37.82
C GLY A 226 -11.06 -9.30 36.52
N SER A 227 -12.23 -9.24 35.89
CA SER A 227 -12.62 -10.08 34.75
C SER A 227 -13.15 -9.28 33.56
N ARG A 228 -14.18 -8.42 33.70
CA ARG A 228 -14.58 -7.44 32.68
C ARG A 228 -15.07 -6.17 33.35
N VAL A 229 -14.57 -5.01 32.96
CA VAL A 229 -15.05 -3.76 33.56
C VAL A 229 -16.49 -3.46 33.13
N VAL A 230 -16.82 -3.72 31.87
CA VAL A 230 -18.19 -3.64 31.35
C VAL A 230 -18.51 -4.86 30.49
N ASN A 231 -19.57 -5.59 30.86
CA ASN A 231 -20.08 -6.76 30.15
C ASN A 231 -21.46 -6.46 29.53
N ILE A 232 -21.54 -6.41 28.21
CA ILE A 232 -22.74 -6.09 27.44
C ILE A 232 -23.28 -7.37 26.78
N ASP A 233 -24.31 -7.97 27.37
CA ASP A 233 -25.02 -9.12 26.80
C ASP A 233 -26.46 -8.77 26.36
N GLY A 234 -26.97 -7.61 26.78
CA GLY A 234 -28.30 -7.07 26.45
C GLY A 234 -28.34 -6.12 25.26
N THR A 235 -29.47 -5.43 25.06
CA THR A 235 -29.65 -4.48 23.95
C THR A 235 -29.74 -3.02 24.40
N GLY A 236 -29.28 -2.10 23.55
CA GLY A 236 -29.51 -0.66 23.69
C GLY A 236 -28.53 0.08 24.61
N VAL A 237 -27.42 -0.56 24.98
CA VAL A 237 -26.41 0.03 25.87
C VAL A 237 -25.63 1.13 25.15
N ASN A 238 -25.77 2.37 25.62
CA ASN A 238 -24.93 3.50 25.20
C ASN A 238 -23.96 3.86 26.33
N LEU A 239 -22.70 3.44 26.20
CA LEU A 239 -21.63 3.69 27.16
C LEU A 239 -20.86 4.96 26.78
N VAL A 240 -20.81 5.91 27.72
CA VAL A 240 -20.04 7.15 27.62
C VAL A 240 -19.03 7.19 28.76
N ASN A 241 -17.75 7.03 28.42
CA ASN A 241 -16.64 7.07 29.38
C ASN A 241 -15.86 8.39 29.29
N SER A 242 -15.65 9.03 30.43
CA SER A 242 -14.80 10.22 30.60
C SER A 242 -13.88 10.11 31.83
N GLY A 243 -13.89 8.95 32.49
CA GLY A 243 -13.02 8.57 33.61
C GLY A 243 -12.28 7.26 33.30
N ASP A 244 -12.04 6.44 34.31
CA ASP A 244 -11.20 5.24 34.17
C ASP A 244 -12.05 3.96 34.15
N LEU A 245 -11.88 3.14 33.12
CA LEU A 245 -12.30 1.75 33.04
C LEU A 245 -11.03 0.88 33.03
N LEU A 246 -10.72 0.23 34.16
CA LEU A 246 -9.42 -0.40 34.38
C LEU A 246 -9.54 -1.87 34.79
N GLY A 247 -8.93 -2.75 34.03
CA GLY A 247 -8.76 -4.15 34.38
C GLY A 247 -7.77 -4.34 35.54
N THR A 248 -8.12 -5.19 36.49
CA THR A 248 -7.27 -5.55 37.66
C THR A 248 -6.83 -7.03 37.67
N GLY A 249 -7.29 -7.79 36.68
CA GLY A 249 -6.90 -9.17 36.37
C GLY A 249 -7.08 -9.44 34.86
N ASP A 250 -6.84 -10.68 34.42
CA ASP A 250 -7.01 -11.05 33.01
C ASP A 250 -8.46 -10.82 32.54
N GLN A 251 -8.64 -10.01 31.50
CA GLN A 251 -9.94 -9.48 31.10
C GLN A 251 -10.82 -10.47 30.31
N ARG A 252 -10.47 -11.77 30.31
CA ARG A 252 -11.03 -12.90 29.52
C ARG A 252 -11.03 -12.70 27.99
N ASN A 253 -11.62 -11.61 27.55
CA ASN A 253 -11.82 -11.16 26.18
C ASN A 253 -11.37 -9.70 26.04
N GLY A 254 -11.89 -8.79 26.86
CA GLY A 254 -11.54 -7.38 26.84
C GLY A 254 -12.15 -6.59 28.00
N THR A 255 -11.56 -5.42 28.27
CA THR A 255 -11.98 -4.51 29.37
C THR A 255 -13.45 -4.11 29.23
N ILE A 256 -13.85 -3.81 28.00
CA ILE A 256 -15.25 -3.78 27.58
C ILE A 256 -15.49 -4.98 26.67
N TYR A 257 -16.51 -5.77 26.97
CA TYR A 257 -16.89 -6.93 26.18
C TYR A 257 -18.36 -6.88 25.80
N ALA A 258 -18.65 -7.08 24.52
CA ALA A 258 -20.00 -7.37 24.04
C ALA A 258 -20.05 -8.81 23.53
N ASN A 259 -21.02 -9.59 23.99
CA ASN A 259 -21.19 -10.96 23.52
C ASN A 259 -22.02 -11.02 22.22
N ALA A 260 -22.11 -12.21 21.64
CA ALA A 260 -22.85 -12.49 20.42
C ALA A 260 -24.34 -12.10 20.44
N THR A 261 -24.96 -11.95 21.62
CA THR A 261 -26.39 -11.64 21.79
C THR A 261 -26.65 -10.14 22.01
N ALA A 262 -25.59 -9.34 22.11
CA ALA A 262 -25.70 -7.90 22.27
C ALA A 262 -26.16 -7.23 20.98
N GLU A 263 -27.10 -6.28 21.09
CA GLU A 263 -27.65 -5.56 19.95
C GLU A 263 -27.79 -4.06 20.21
N ASN A 264 -27.62 -3.23 19.17
CA ASN A 264 -27.89 -1.78 19.20
C ASN A 264 -27.10 -1.06 20.32
N PHE A 265 -25.80 -1.30 20.41
CA PHE A 265 -24.96 -0.70 21.45
C PHE A 265 -23.97 0.32 20.86
N SER A 266 -23.47 1.23 21.70
CA SER A 266 -22.44 2.19 21.29
C SER A 266 -21.50 2.46 22.46
N ILE A 267 -20.21 2.63 22.13
CA ILE A 267 -19.15 2.90 23.09
C ILE A 267 -18.48 4.22 22.68
N SER A 268 -18.51 5.20 23.58
CA SER A 268 -17.87 6.50 23.40
C SER A 268 -16.88 6.75 24.53
N ASN A 269 -15.58 6.64 24.23
CA ASN A 269 -14.50 6.99 25.15
C ASN A 269 -14.05 8.43 24.87
N GLN A 270 -14.45 9.38 25.71
CA GLN A 270 -14.17 10.81 25.53
C GLN A 270 -12.69 11.14 25.81
N SER A 271 -12.27 12.36 25.46
CA SER A 271 -10.87 12.82 25.58
C SER A 271 -10.14 12.64 26.92
N ASN A 272 -10.85 12.52 28.05
CA ASN A 272 -10.26 12.24 29.36
C ASN A 272 -10.46 10.79 29.82
N GLY A 273 -11.16 9.98 29.02
CA GLY A 273 -11.51 8.62 29.33
C GLY A 273 -10.37 7.65 29.01
N THR A 274 -10.20 6.68 29.90
CA THR A 274 -9.26 5.57 29.74
C THR A 274 -10.03 4.25 29.73
N VAL A 275 -9.71 3.37 28.78
CA VAL A 275 -10.06 1.95 28.78
C VAL A 275 -8.75 1.17 28.72
N ASP A 276 -8.37 0.48 29.78
CA ASP A 276 -7.07 -0.21 29.86
C ASP A 276 -7.25 -1.60 30.49
N ALA A 277 -6.75 -2.64 29.82
CA ALA A 277 -6.76 -4.01 30.33
C ALA A 277 -5.97 -4.20 31.64
N GLY A 278 -5.09 -3.26 31.96
CA GLY A 278 -4.31 -3.20 33.20
C GLY A 278 -2.93 -3.83 33.06
N GLU A 279 -1.91 -3.14 33.60
CA GLU A 279 -0.51 -3.57 33.52
C GLU A 279 -0.32 -4.99 34.07
N GLY A 280 0.25 -5.88 33.25
CA GLY A 280 0.51 -7.27 33.61
C GLY A 280 -0.69 -8.22 33.46
N ASN A 281 -1.80 -7.74 32.90
CA ASN A 281 -2.97 -8.56 32.57
C ASN A 281 -3.10 -8.77 31.06
N ASN A 282 -3.93 -9.74 30.70
CA ASN A 282 -4.22 -10.09 29.31
C ASN A 282 -5.65 -9.75 28.87
N GLY A 283 -5.79 -9.24 27.66
CA GLY A 283 -7.06 -9.00 26.97
C GLY A 283 -7.09 -7.70 26.19
N ALA A 284 -8.07 -7.60 25.30
CA ALA A 284 -8.24 -6.43 24.47
C ALA A 284 -8.71 -5.20 25.29
N GLY A 285 -8.51 -4.00 24.75
CA GLY A 285 -9.17 -2.81 25.28
C GLY A 285 -10.69 -2.95 25.15
N ILE A 286 -11.15 -3.22 23.94
CA ILE A 286 -12.55 -3.50 23.60
C ILE A 286 -12.63 -4.78 22.77
N SER A 287 -13.53 -5.70 23.11
CA SER A 287 -13.78 -6.91 22.32
C SER A 287 -15.27 -7.06 22.05
N LEU A 288 -15.65 -7.10 20.77
CA LEU A 288 -17.04 -7.19 20.30
C LEU A 288 -17.24 -8.51 19.57
N GLN A 289 -18.09 -9.38 20.12
CA GLN A 289 -18.52 -10.61 19.46
C GLN A 289 -19.86 -10.37 18.78
N ILE A 290 -19.95 -10.59 17.47
CA ILE A 290 -21.04 -10.12 16.61
C ILE A 290 -21.92 -11.28 16.14
N GLY A 291 -23.19 -11.26 16.55
CA GLY A 291 -24.26 -12.17 16.13
C GLY A 291 -24.09 -13.61 16.61
N ASP A 292 -25.19 -14.30 16.91
CA ASP A 292 -25.19 -15.71 17.34
C ASP A 292 -25.85 -16.65 16.31
N GLU A 293 -26.42 -16.10 15.24
CA GLU A 293 -26.97 -16.82 14.11
C GLU A 293 -26.40 -16.34 12.74
N ASP A 294 -26.37 -17.25 11.76
CA ASP A 294 -25.95 -16.93 10.39
C ASP A 294 -26.89 -15.90 9.75
N GLY A 295 -26.33 -14.80 9.26
CA GLY A 295 -27.05 -13.68 8.65
C GLY A 295 -27.45 -12.57 9.62
N ASP A 296 -27.05 -12.63 10.89
CA ASP A 296 -27.30 -11.56 11.85
C ASP A 296 -26.61 -10.26 11.45
N VAL A 297 -27.25 -9.13 11.77
CA VAL A 297 -26.73 -7.79 11.55
C VAL A 297 -26.82 -7.03 12.87
N VAL A 298 -25.69 -6.72 13.47
CA VAL A 298 -25.60 -6.02 14.75
C VAL A 298 -25.23 -4.56 14.50
N GLN A 299 -26.12 -3.65 14.89
CA GLN A 299 -25.81 -2.23 14.92
C GLN A 299 -24.93 -1.92 16.13
N ALA A 300 -23.70 -1.51 15.88
CA ALA A 300 -22.72 -1.19 16.91
C ALA A 300 -21.76 -0.08 16.44
N SER A 301 -21.22 0.72 17.37
CA SER A 301 -20.20 1.72 17.03
C SER A 301 -19.23 1.95 18.17
N VAL A 302 -17.99 2.30 17.83
CA VAL A 302 -16.93 2.66 18.77
C VAL A 302 -16.38 4.03 18.38
N ILE A 303 -16.40 4.97 19.32
CA ILE A 303 -15.82 6.30 19.15
C ILE A 303 -14.81 6.53 20.27
N ASN A 304 -13.54 6.72 19.92
CA ASN A 304 -12.46 6.98 20.85
C ASN A 304 -11.83 8.35 20.62
N ASP A 305 -12.01 9.26 21.57
CA ASP A 305 -11.26 10.51 21.69
C ASP A 305 -10.20 10.45 22.82
N GLY A 306 -10.31 9.45 23.70
CA GLY A 306 -9.42 9.22 24.86
C GLY A 306 -8.35 8.18 24.58
N THR A 307 -8.04 7.34 25.57
CA THR A 307 -7.10 6.21 25.41
C THR A 307 -7.81 4.88 25.54
N ILE A 308 -7.62 4.00 24.56
CA ILE A 308 -7.94 2.56 24.64
C ILE A 308 -6.62 1.80 24.59
N ARG A 309 -6.43 0.85 25.50
CA ARG A 309 -5.25 -0.01 25.51
C ARG A 309 -5.62 -1.48 25.76
N GLY A 310 -5.27 -2.33 24.81
CA GLY A 310 -5.17 -3.77 24.99
C GLY A 310 -3.77 -4.17 25.45
N ARG A 311 -3.68 -5.28 26.20
CA ARG A 311 -2.41 -5.81 26.72
C ARG A 311 -2.42 -7.31 26.67
N SER A 312 -1.30 -7.93 26.33
CA SER A 312 -1.10 -9.36 26.42
C SER A 312 0.35 -9.71 26.72
N ASP A 313 0.56 -10.94 27.21
CA ASP A 313 1.82 -11.67 27.21
C ASP A 313 1.74 -12.96 26.35
N GLN A 314 0.69 -13.09 25.53
CA GLN A 314 0.34 -14.30 24.79
C GLN A 314 0.69 -14.20 23.31
N GLN A 315 1.76 -14.91 22.91
CA GLN A 315 2.22 -15.09 21.51
C GLN A 315 1.29 -15.91 20.60
N SER A 316 0.06 -16.23 21.01
CA SER A 316 -0.82 -17.08 20.19
C SER A 316 -2.25 -16.60 20.26
N GLY A 317 -2.82 -16.38 19.07
CA GLY A 317 -4.17 -15.85 18.86
C GLY A 317 -5.24 -16.47 19.77
N GLY A 318 -6.27 -15.69 20.08
CA GLY A 318 -7.39 -16.10 20.91
C GLY A 318 -7.97 -14.92 21.71
N ASN A 319 -8.83 -15.23 22.68
CA ASN A 319 -9.58 -14.21 23.41
C ASN A 319 -8.71 -13.26 24.27
N LEU A 320 -7.51 -13.70 24.65
CA LEU A 320 -6.60 -12.97 25.55
C LEU A 320 -5.55 -12.14 24.80
N VAL A 321 -5.66 -12.03 23.48
CA VAL A 321 -4.82 -11.15 22.67
C VAL A 321 -5.02 -9.69 23.09
N GLY A 322 -3.95 -8.92 23.01
CA GLY A 322 -3.83 -7.55 23.49
C GLY A 322 -4.34 -6.50 22.51
N ASP A 323 -5.31 -6.83 21.66
CA ASP A 323 -5.83 -5.93 20.64
C ASP A 323 -6.34 -4.63 21.26
N GLY A 324 -6.14 -3.50 20.60
CA GLY A 324 -6.76 -2.25 21.03
C GLY A 324 -8.28 -2.37 20.98
N ILE A 325 -8.80 -2.66 19.78
CA ILE A 325 -10.21 -2.95 19.51
C ILE A 325 -10.29 -4.22 18.66
N ARG A 326 -11.09 -5.19 19.09
CA ARG A 326 -11.35 -6.42 18.35
C ARG A 326 -12.82 -6.57 17.99
N VAL A 327 -13.10 -6.96 16.75
CA VAL A 327 -14.43 -7.33 16.25
C VAL A 327 -14.36 -8.74 15.67
N VAL A 328 -15.14 -9.67 16.23
CA VAL A 328 -15.12 -11.08 15.84
C VAL A 328 -16.53 -11.63 15.68
N SER A 329 -16.70 -12.64 14.84
CA SER A 329 -17.98 -13.34 14.70
C SER A 329 -18.31 -14.19 15.92
N GLY A 330 -19.60 -14.23 16.30
CA GLY A 330 -20.10 -15.17 17.30
C GLY A 330 -20.43 -16.55 16.76
N VAL A 331 -20.43 -16.75 15.44
CA VAL A 331 -20.72 -18.04 14.80
C VAL A 331 -19.46 -18.69 14.23
N SER A 332 -19.37 -20.02 14.36
CA SER A 332 -18.26 -20.80 13.78
C SER A 332 -18.44 -21.15 12.30
N THR A 333 -19.65 -20.97 11.76
CA THR A 333 -19.99 -21.19 10.35
C THR A 333 -21.12 -20.24 9.96
N GLY A 334 -21.00 -19.58 8.81
CA GLY A 334 -21.95 -18.54 8.38
C GLY A 334 -21.27 -17.17 8.36
N VAL A 335 -22.05 -16.12 8.13
CA VAL A 335 -21.56 -14.73 8.14
C VAL A 335 -22.47 -13.89 9.03
N THR A 336 -21.89 -13.21 10.03
CA THR A 336 -22.55 -12.15 10.81
C THR A 336 -22.03 -10.80 10.35
N THR A 337 -22.82 -9.74 10.52
CA THR A 337 -22.49 -8.40 10.02
C THR A 337 -22.35 -7.42 11.18
N PHE A 338 -21.24 -6.71 11.25
CA PHE A 338 -21.08 -5.50 12.04
C PHE A 338 -21.56 -4.30 11.22
N ASP A 339 -22.57 -3.58 11.71
CA ASP A 339 -23.16 -2.42 11.02
C ASP A 339 -22.94 -1.13 11.82
N GLY A 340 -21.89 -0.39 11.48
CA GLY A 340 -21.52 0.88 12.08
C GLY A 340 -20.02 1.16 12.03
N ASP A 341 -19.61 2.29 12.61
CA ASP A 341 -18.26 2.82 12.43
C ASP A 341 -17.36 2.59 13.66
N ILE A 342 -16.05 2.48 13.40
CA ILE A 342 -14.98 2.58 14.40
C ILE A 342 -14.20 3.86 14.13
N ILE A 343 -14.28 4.82 15.05
CA ILE A 343 -13.67 6.14 14.89
C ILE A 343 -12.69 6.39 16.02
N ASN A 344 -11.42 6.60 15.68
CA ASN A 344 -10.36 6.99 16.61
C ASN A 344 -9.86 8.41 16.33
N THR A 345 -10.07 9.35 17.25
CA THR A 345 -9.40 10.66 17.30
C THR A 345 -8.44 10.81 18.49
N GLY A 346 -8.47 9.85 19.41
CA GLY A 346 -7.58 9.73 20.57
C GLY A 346 -6.39 8.81 20.29
N THR A 347 -6.07 7.94 21.25
CA THR A 347 -5.00 6.95 21.14
C THR A 347 -5.57 5.54 21.32
N VAL A 348 -5.22 4.62 20.43
CA VAL A 348 -5.42 3.18 20.59
C VAL A 348 -4.05 2.52 20.67
N ILE A 349 -3.85 1.64 21.65
CA ILE A 349 -2.58 0.97 21.91
C ILE A 349 -2.82 -0.54 22.02
N ALA A 350 -2.05 -1.33 21.32
CA ALA A 350 -2.02 -2.79 21.43
C ALA A 350 -0.59 -3.24 21.78
N GLU A 351 -0.45 -4.00 22.86
CA GLU A 351 0.84 -4.45 23.41
C GLU A 351 0.80 -5.98 23.61
N ASP A 352 1.81 -6.72 23.14
CA ASP A 352 1.94 -8.18 23.35
C ASP A 352 3.08 -8.56 24.33
N GLY A 353 3.77 -7.60 24.95
CA GLY A 353 4.66 -7.86 26.10
C GLY A 353 5.87 -8.78 25.84
N THR A 354 6.01 -9.30 24.63
CA THR A 354 6.96 -10.33 24.18
C THR A 354 8.29 -9.74 23.73
N GLY A 355 8.37 -8.41 23.63
CA GLY A 355 9.54 -7.70 23.14
C GLY A 355 9.62 -7.72 21.61
N PRO A 356 10.73 -7.28 21.01
CA PRO A 356 10.84 -7.10 19.57
C PRO A 356 11.15 -8.41 18.82
N GLU A 357 10.58 -9.55 19.23
CA GLU A 357 10.74 -10.82 18.50
C GLU A 357 9.53 -11.02 17.57
N ASP A 358 9.77 -11.43 16.30
CA ASP A 358 8.73 -11.68 15.28
C ASP A 358 7.56 -12.55 15.79
N GLY A 359 6.36 -12.29 15.26
CA GLY A 359 5.13 -13.04 15.49
C GLY A 359 4.21 -12.48 16.58
N SER A 360 4.18 -11.14 16.76
CA SER A 360 3.12 -10.50 17.54
C SER A 360 1.77 -10.72 16.86
N VAL A 361 0.69 -10.68 17.63
CA VAL A 361 -0.69 -10.83 17.13
C VAL A 361 -1.62 -9.76 17.70
N ALA A 362 -1.07 -8.73 18.34
CA ALA A 362 -1.85 -7.69 19.04
C ALA A 362 -2.01 -6.46 18.15
N ASP A 363 -3.15 -6.39 17.46
CA ASP A 363 -3.40 -5.34 16.47
C ASP A 363 -4.03 -4.12 17.13
N GLY A 364 -3.79 -2.94 16.54
CA GLY A 364 -4.46 -1.72 16.97
C GLY A 364 -5.98 -1.85 16.84
N ILE A 365 -6.44 -2.22 15.65
CA ILE A 365 -7.83 -2.56 15.35
C ILE A 365 -7.84 -3.85 14.54
N ASP A 366 -8.55 -4.85 15.04
CA ASP A 366 -8.64 -6.18 14.45
C ASP A 366 -10.09 -6.53 14.10
N ILE A 367 -10.33 -6.94 12.85
CA ILE A 367 -11.64 -7.30 12.31
C ILE A 367 -11.56 -8.70 11.70
N ARG A 368 -12.20 -9.69 12.32
CA ARG A 368 -12.10 -11.11 11.92
C ARG A 368 -13.44 -11.80 11.76
N ASP A 369 -13.58 -12.57 10.69
CA ASP A 369 -14.72 -13.49 10.41
C ASP A 369 -16.12 -12.83 10.34
N VAL A 370 -16.21 -11.51 10.28
CA VAL A 370 -17.47 -10.75 10.13
C VAL A 370 -17.60 -10.16 8.73
N ALA A 371 -18.81 -9.84 8.28
CA ALA A 371 -18.98 -8.81 7.26
C ALA A 371 -18.94 -7.44 7.94
N PHE A 372 -18.12 -6.52 7.44
CA PHE A 372 -17.98 -5.19 8.04
C PHE A 372 -18.65 -4.12 7.17
N ASN A 373 -19.75 -3.56 7.70
CA ASN A 373 -20.51 -2.49 7.06
C ASN A 373 -20.41 -1.19 7.85
N GLY A 374 -19.29 -0.49 7.67
CA GLY A 374 -19.05 0.86 8.16
C GLY A 374 -17.61 1.27 7.94
N ASP A 375 -17.25 2.47 8.38
CA ASP A 375 -15.91 3.00 8.17
C ASP A 375 -15.01 2.75 9.40
N VAL A 376 -13.74 2.44 9.16
CA VAL A 376 -12.66 2.52 10.16
C VAL A 376 -11.92 3.83 9.92
N VAL A 377 -12.04 4.77 10.85
CA VAL A 377 -11.49 6.13 10.71
C VAL A 377 -10.47 6.40 11.80
N ASN A 378 -9.20 6.51 11.45
CA ASN A 378 -8.13 6.98 12.33
C ASN A 378 -7.76 8.44 12.02
N ALA A 379 -8.10 9.35 12.92
CA ALA A 379 -7.62 10.74 12.95
C ALA A 379 -6.70 11.03 14.15
N GLY A 380 -6.53 10.05 15.03
CA GLY A 380 -5.69 10.11 16.22
C GLY A 380 -4.37 9.35 16.04
N GLU A 381 -4.05 8.51 17.01
CA GLU A 381 -2.86 7.67 17.04
C GLU A 381 -3.27 6.21 17.27
N ILE A 382 -2.71 5.31 16.48
CA ILE A 382 -2.77 3.86 16.69
C ILE A 382 -1.33 3.38 16.82
N ILE A 383 -1.04 2.70 17.92
CA ILE A 383 0.27 2.08 18.20
C ILE A 383 0.02 0.59 18.41
N ALA A 384 0.64 -0.25 17.61
CA ALA A 384 0.47 -1.70 17.69
C ALA A 384 1.84 -2.41 17.70
N ASP A 385 1.89 -3.55 18.38
CA ASP A 385 3.04 -4.46 18.23
C ASP A 385 2.89 -5.30 16.94
N ALA A 386 1.66 -5.65 16.56
CA ALA A 386 1.32 -6.26 15.27
C ALA A 386 0.70 -5.24 14.29
N ASP A 387 -0.38 -5.58 13.59
CA ASP A 387 -0.92 -4.68 12.56
C ASP A 387 -1.55 -3.43 13.17
N GLY A 388 -1.39 -2.30 12.49
CA GLY A 388 -2.10 -1.09 12.87
C GLY A 388 -3.62 -1.27 12.75
N ILE A 389 -4.05 -1.74 11.58
CA ILE A 389 -5.43 -2.12 11.28
C ILE A 389 -5.39 -3.43 10.47
N GLY A 390 -5.79 -4.54 11.07
CA GLY A 390 -5.90 -5.85 10.42
C GLY A 390 -7.35 -6.22 10.11
N SER A 391 -7.59 -6.80 8.94
CA SER A 391 -8.91 -7.28 8.53
C SER A 391 -8.86 -8.62 7.78
N GLU A 392 -9.46 -9.65 8.39
CA GLU A 392 -9.76 -10.96 7.79
C GLU A 392 -11.29 -11.18 7.80
N SER A 393 -12.02 -10.26 7.17
CA SER A 393 -13.48 -10.23 7.16
C SER A 393 -14.04 -11.11 6.03
N ALA A 394 -15.27 -11.59 6.21
CA ALA A 394 -16.04 -12.26 5.15
C ALA A 394 -16.44 -11.31 4.01
N GLY A 395 -16.31 -9.99 4.23
CA GLY A 395 -16.52 -8.95 3.25
C GLY A 395 -16.54 -7.56 3.90
N PHE A 396 -15.79 -6.62 3.34
CA PHE A 396 -15.65 -5.26 3.86
C PHE A 396 -16.27 -4.25 2.89
N THR A 397 -17.29 -3.50 3.31
CA THR A 397 -18.00 -2.58 2.40
C THR A 397 -17.76 -1.09 2.65
N GLY A 398 -17.29 -0.70 3.85
CA GLY A 398 -16.91 0.68 4.12
C GLY A 398 -15.44 0.96 3.80
N ASN A 399 -14.91 2.07 4.31
CA ASN A 399 -13.56 2.55 4.03
C ASN A 399 -12.63 2.41 5.25
N ILE A 400 -11.34 2.25 4.98
CA ILE A 400 -10.29 2.45 5.98
C ILE A 400 -9.64 3.81 5.70
N ILE A 401 -9.75 4.74 6.64
CA ILE A 401 -9.32 6.13 6.45
C ILE A 401 -8.33 6.52 7.55
N ASN A 402 -7.06 6.71 7.19
CA ASN A 402 -6.02 7.23 8.08
C ASN A 402 -5.69 8.69 7.75
N SER A 403 -6.02 9.60 8.66
CA SER A 403 -5.57 11.00 8.69
C SER A 403 -4.68 11.32 9.90
N GLY A 404 -4.56 10.36 10.82
CA GLY A 404 -3.75 10.41 12.02
C GLY A 404 -2.37 9.78 11.85
N THR A 405 -1.91 9.08 12.87
CA THR A 405 -0.71 8.24 12.85
C THR A 405 -1.07 6.79 13.12
N ILE A 406 -0.51 5.88 12.34
CA ILE A 406 -0.43 4.45 12.61
C ILE A 406 1.06 4.13 12.74
N GLU A 407 1.45 3.54 13.85
CA GLU A 407 2.83 3.14 14.15
C GLU A 407 2.85 1.68 14.63
N VAL A 408 3.50 0.81 13.85
CA VAL A 408 3.74 -0.59 14.20
C VAL A 408 5.17 -0.73 14.74
N LEU A 409 5.32 -1.41 15.88
CA LEU A 409 6.55 -1.41 16.66
C LEU A 409 7.38 -2.69 16.60
N VAL A 410 6.77 -3.84 16.29
CA VAL A 410 7.45 -5.14 16.37
C VAL A 410 7.41 -5.91 15.06
N ASP A 411 6.23 -6.34 14.61
CA ASP A 411 6.08 -7.21 13.44
C ASP A 411 4.67 -7.08 12.87
N GLY A 412 4.52 -6.47 11.70
CA GLY A 412 3.22 -6.30 11.05
C GLY A 412 3.11 -5.03 10.22
N ASP A 413 1.93 -4.86 9.65
CA ASP A 413 1.62 -3.89 8.62
C ASP A 413 0.94 -2.64 9.17
N GLY A 414 1.08 -1.54 8.46
CA GLY A 414 0.27 -0.36 8.73
C GLY A 414 -1.22 -0.67 8.62
N ILE A 415 -1.62 -1.28 7.51
CA ILE A 415 -2.98 -1.73 7.22
C ILE A 415 -2.89 -3.05 6.46
N GLU A 416 -3.39 -4.14 7.03
CA GLU A 416 -3.50 -5.45 6.38
C GLU A 416 -4.97 -5.74 6.03
N SER A 417 -5.24 -6.17 4.80
CA SER A 417 -6.57 -6.64 4.38
C SER A 417 -6.48 -7.97 3.65
N ASN A 418 -6.76 -9.04 4.40
CA ASN A 418 -6.92 -10.41 3.93
C ASN A 418 -8.40 -10.74 3.59
N ASP A 419 -9.16 -9.71 3.22
CA ASP A 419 -10.59 -9.80 2.96
C ASP A 419 -10.90 -10.48 1.62
N ALA A 420 -11.78 -11.50 1.65
CA ALA A 420 -12.20 -12.17 0.41
C ALA A 420 -12.86 -11.20 -0.60
N SER A 421 -13.46 -10.11 -0.11
CA SER A 421 -14.03 -9.04 -0.92
C SER A 421 -13.98 -7.72 -0.16
N PHE A 422 -13.34 -6.69 -0.73
CA PHE A 422 -13.29 -5.34 -0.18
C PHE A 422 -13.84 -4.34 -1.20
N THR A 423 -14.89 -3.58 -0.86
CA THR A 423 -15.54 -2.69 -1.83
C THR A 423 -15.37 -1.20 -1.57
N GLY A 424 -14.96 -0.78 -0.38
CA GLY A 424 -14.63 0.63 -0.12
C GLY A 424 -13.19 0.97 -0.48
N ASN A 425 -12.71 2.12 -0.01
CA ASN A 425 -11.35 2.61 -0.25
C ASN A 425 -10.44 2.39 0.96
N ILE A 426 -9.13 2.36 0.70
CA ILE A 426 -8.09 2.57 1.70
C ILE A 426 -7.45 3.94 1.43
N GLU A 427 -7.54 4.86 2.38
CA GLU A 427 -7.11 6.26 2.21
C GLU A 427 -6.14 6.69 3.33
N ASN A 428 -4.87 6.90 2.99
CA ASN A 428 -3.88 7.49 3.88
C ASN A 428 -3.60 8.96 3.51
N SER A 429 -3.96 9.88 4.40
CA SER A 429 -3.55 11.30 4.38
C SER A 429 -2.68 11.68 5.58
N GLY A 430 -2.53 10.76 6.53
CA GLY A 430 -1.75 10.90 7.74
C GLY A 430 -0.33 10.32 7.61
N ARG A 431 0.09 9.60 8.65
CA ARG A 431 1.36 8.88 8.71
C ARG A 431 1.09 7.40 8.96
N ILE A 432 1.75 6.54 8.19
CA ILE A 432 1.89 5.12 8.45
C ILE A 432 3.37 4.85 8.59
N ILE A 433 3.77 4.27 9.73
CA ILE A 433 5.11 3.79 10.01
C ILE A 433 4.97 2.33 10.38
N ALA A 434 5.52 1.43 9.58
CA ALA A 434 5.43 0.00 9.83
C ALA A 434 6.78 -0.69 9.60
N VAL A 435 6.91 -1.89 10.16
CA VAL A 435 8.11 -2.71 10.02
C VAL A 435 8.01 -3.66 8.83
N GLN A 436 6.80 -4.09 8.46
CA GLN A 436 6.54 -4.85 7.23
C GLN A 436 5.93 -3.92 6.17
N GLU A 437 4.71 -4.19 5.69
CA GLU A 437 4.07 -3.44 4.63
C GLU A 437 3.41 -2.17 5.16
N GLY A 438 3.30 -1.14 4.30
CA GLY A 438 2.53 0.06 4.62
C GLY A 438 1.03 -0.20 4.50
N ILE A 439 0.65 -0.80 3.38
CA ILE A 439 -0.69 -1.29 3.07
C ILE A 439 -0.49 -2.63 2.35
N ASP A 440 -0.93 -3.73 2.95
CA ASP A 440 -0.99 -5.03 2.30
C ASP A 440 -2.44 -5.39 1.94
N LEU A 441 -2.63 -5.82 0.69
CA LEU A 441 -3.81 -6.57 0.28
C LEU A 441 -3.43 -8.03 0.15
N GLY A 442 -3.94 -8.85 1.06
CA GLY A 442 -3.73 -10.29 1.08
C GLY A 442 -4.03 -11.00 -0.24
N SER A 443 -3.58 -12.25 -0.33
CA SER A 443 -3.71 -13.06 -1.55
C SER A 443 -5.17 -13.42 -1.89
N GLN A 444 -5.47 -13.51 -3.19
CA GLN A 444 -6.77 -13.93 -3.75
C GLN A 444 -7.94 -13.00 -3.40
N SER A 445 -7.66 -11.73 -3.15
CA SER A 445 -8.63 -10.71 -2.75
C SER A 445 -9.35 -10.11 -3.96
N LEU A 446 -10.65 -9.84 -3.84
CA LEU A 446 -11.40 -9.00 -4.78
C LEU A 446 -11.55 -7.60 -4.21
N PHE A 447 -10.75 -6.65 -4.68
CA PHE A 447 -10.75 -5.27 -4.20
C PHE A 447 -11.36 -4.33 -5.25
N THR A 448 -12.50 -3.69 -4.96
CA THR A 448 -13.19 -2.85 -5.95
C THR A 448 -13.03 -1.35 -5.78
N GLY A 449 -12.63 -0.88 -4.60
CA GLY A 449 -12.36 0.54 -4.39
C GLY A 449 -10.94 0.93 -4.76
N ASP A 450 -10.51 2.10 -4.31
CA ASP A 450 -9.19 2.66 -4.60
C ASP A 450 -8.27 2.62 -3.37
N ILE A 451 -6.96 2.51 -3.62
CA ILE A 451 -5.91 2.70 -2.62
C ILE A 451 -5.27 4.07 -2.87
N ARG A 452 -5.32 4.95 -1.87
CA ARG A 452 -4.84 6.34 -2.00
C ARG A 452 -3.87 6.72 -0.89
N ASN A 453 -2.66 7.12 -1.27
CA ASN A 453 -1.71 7.75 -0.37
C ASN A 453 -1.50 9.24 -0.74
N SER A 454 -1.89 10.15 0.15
CA SER A 454 -1.58 11.59 0.10
C SER A 454 -0.73 12.04 1.30
N GLY A 455 -0.52 11.14 2.26
CA GLY A 455 0.27 11.34 3.47
C GLY A 455 1.70 10.79 3.33
N LEU A 456 2.21 10.24 4.43
CA LEU A 456 3.47 9.50 4.49
C LEU A 456 3.16 8.01 4.74
N ILE A 457 3.78 7.15 3.95
CA ILE A 457 4.02 5.74 4.25
C ILE A 457 5.53 5.59 4.36
N GLN A 458 6.02 5.14 5.51
CA GLN A 458 7.44 4.88 5.75
C GLN A 458 7.61 3.49 6.36
N VAL A 459 8.27 2.57 5.67
CA VAL A 459 8.31 1.16 6.05
C VAL A 459 9.66 0.50 5.81
N GLU A 460 9.90 -0.64 6.46
CA GLU A 460 11.11 -1.44 6.25
C GLU A 460 10.97 -2.48 5.12
N ASP A 461 9.76 -2.89 4.70
CA ASP A 461 9.59 -3.81 3.56
C ASP A 461 8.90 -3.13 2.35
N ILE A 462 7.60 -3.36 2.11
CA ILE A 462 6.90 -2.85 0.92
C ILE A 462 5.93 -1.71 1.26
N GLY A 463 5.99 -0.61 0.51
CA GLY A 463 5.11 0.55 0.73
C GLY A 463 3.62 0.24 0.52
N ILE A 464 3.27 -0.35 -0.62
CA ILE A 464 1.93 -0.85 -0.95
C ILE A 464 2.10 -2.19 -1.67
N GLU A 465 1.56 -3.26 -1.12
CA GLU A 465 1.55 -4.60 -1.72
C GLU A 465 0.16 -4.98 -2.22
N ILE A 466 0.11 -5.62 -3.39
CA ILE A 466 -1.08 -6.31 -3.90
C ILE A 466 -0.75 -7.79 -4.03
N GLY A 467 -1.24 -8.58 -3.08
CA GLY A 467 -0.92 -9.99 -2.93
C GLY A 467 -1.42 -10.90 -4.06
N ASN A 468 -0.83 -12.08 -4.10
CA ASN A 468 -0.94 -13.05 -5.20
C ASN A 468 -2.38 -13.39 -5.62
N GLY A 469 -2.64 -13.40 -6.94
CA GLY A 469 -3.92 -13.82 -7.51
C GLY A 469 -5.10 -12.87 -7.24
N SER A 470 -4.84 -11.68 -6.73
CA SER A 470 -5.85 -10.67 -6.42
C SER A 470 -6.38 -9.95 -7.67
N VAL A 471 -7.59 -9.43 -7.58
CA VAL A 471 -8.22 -8.62 -8.63
C VAL A 471 -8.58 -7.25 -8.05
N LEU A 472 -7.89 -6.23 -8.51
CA LEU A 472 -8.14 -4.83 -8.19
C LEU A 472 -8.94 -4.17 -9.32
N THR A 473 -10.08 -3.53 -9.02
CA THR A 473 -10.83 -2.75 -10.04
C THR A 473 -10.70 -1.25 -9.92
N GLY A 474 -10.30 -0.73 -8.76
CA GLY A 474 -9.99 0.69 -8.59
C GLY A 474 -8.51 1.00 -8.88
N ASN A 475 -8.10 2.21 -8.55
CA ASN A 475 -6.76 2.73 -8.79
C ASN A 475 -5.84 2.55 -7.57
N ILE A 476 -4.53 2.53 -7.84
CA ILE A 476 -3.47 2.78 -6.85
C ILE A 476 -2.96 4.19 -7.10
N GLU A 477 -3.12 5.11 -6.15
CA GLU A 477 -2.78 6.53 -6.31
C GLU A 477 -1.87 7.04 -5.19
N ASN A 478 -0.61 7.37 -5.53
CA ASN A 478 0.31 8.07 -4.65
C ASN A 478 0.44 9.55 -5.05
N SER A 479 0.06 10.46 -4.16
CA SER A 479 0.30 11.91 -4.24
C SER A 479 1.12 12.45 -3.06
N GLY A 480 1.37 11.59 -2.06
CA GLY A 480 2.16 11.88 -0.87
C GLY A 480 3.60 11.37 -0.99
N GLN A 481 4.07 10.70 0.04
CA GLN A 481 5.39 10.06 0.11
C GLN A 481 5.23 8.59 0.46
N ILE A 482 5.90 7.74 -0.30
CA ILE A 482 6.16 6.33 0.04
C ILE A 482 7.67 6.19 0.14
N ILE A 483 8.15 5.75 1.31
CA ILE A 483 9.56 5.49 1.60
C ILE A 483 9.63 4.05 2.13
N ALA A 484 10.24 3.14 1.37
CA ALA A 484 10.34 1.72 1.70
C ALA A 484 11.81 1.27 1.63
N GLU A 485 12.22 0.20 2.31
CA GLU A 485 13.56 -0.36 2.07
C GLU A 485 13.53 -1.34 0.88
N THR A 486 12.53 -2.22 0.78
CA THR A 486 12.42 -3.16 -0.36
C THR A 486 11.75 -2.51 -1.56
N PHE A 487 10.40 -2.45 -1.59
CA PHE A 487 9.64 -1.96 -2.75
C PHE A 487 8.72 -0.82 -2.42
N GLY A 488 8.62 0.18 -3.30
CA GLY A 488 7.66 1.27 -3.12
C GLY A 488 6.21 0.79 -3.33
N ILE A 489 5.96 0.14 -4.46
CA ILE A 489 4.71 -0.55 -4.78
C ILE A 489 5.08 -1.92 -5.38
N SER A 490 4.58 -3.01 -4.78
CA SER A 490 4.69 -4.37 -5.32
C SER A 490 3.32 -4.86 -5.79
N VAL A 491 3.30 -5.52 -6.94
CA VAL A 491 2.13 -6.23 -7.46
C VAL A 491 2.56 -7.66 -7.74
N GLU A 492 2.12 -8.57 -6.90
CA GLU A 492 2.55 -9.98 -6.86
C GLU A 492 2.00 -10.81 -8.03
N ASP A 493 2.38 -12.10 -8.08
CA ASP A 493 2.06 -13.00 -9.19
C ASP A 493 0.53 -13.15 -9.41
N ASP A 494 0.14 -13.38 -10.67
CA ASP A 494 -1.24 -13.68 -11.09
C ASP A 494 -2.26 -12.55 -10.77
N VAL A 495 -1.83 -11.32 -10.52
CA VAL A 495 -2.71 -10.18 -10.19
C VAL A 495 -3.31 -9.53 -11.45
N THR A 496 -4.58 -9.09 -11.35
CA THR A 496 -5.22 -8.24 -12.37
C THR A 496 -5.62 -6.88 -11.80
N ILE A 497 -5.11 -5.80 -12.39
CA ILE A 497 -5.50 -4.41 -12.07
C ILE A 497 -6.31 -3.84 -13.24
N ASN A 498 -7.58 -3.55 -13.02
CA ASN A 498 -8.45 -2.92 -14.03
C ASN A 498 -8.47 -1.38 -13.96
N GLY A 499 -7.90 -0.80 -12.89
CA GLY A 499 -7.71 0.63 -12.73
C GLY A 499 -6.31 1.10 -13.13
N ASN A 500 -5.97 2.32 -12.74
CA ASN A 500 -4.68 2.95 -13.04
C ASN A 500 -3.71 2.81 -11.86
N VAL A 501 -2.40 2.82 -12.16
CA VAL A 501 -1.33 2.96 -11.17
C VAL A 501 -0.69 4.34 -11.35
N VAL A 502 -0.88 5.24 -10.39
CA VAL A 502 -0.55 6.66 -10.54
C VAL A 502 0.37 7.13 -9.43
N ASN A 503 1.54 7.65 -9.81
CA ASN A 503 2.42 8.42 -8.94
C ASN A 503 2.45 9.91 -9.35
N SER A 504 2.10 10.79 -8.44
CA SER A 504 2.25 12.25 -8.53
C SER A 504 3.04 12.84 -7.35
N GLY A 505 3.37 12.01 -6.36
CA GLY A 505 4.15 12.34 -5.18
C GLY A 505 5.59 11.86 -5.28
N LEU A 506 6.14 11.38 -4.16
CA LEU A 506 7.43 10.71 -4.07
C LEU A 506 7.22 9.22 -3.82
N ILE A 507 7.92 8.37 -4.57
CA ILE A 507 8.18 6.98 -4.22
C ILE A 507 9.70 6.84 -4.11
N GLN A 508 10.19 6.36 -2.97
CA GLN A 508 11.60 6.11 -2.71
C GLN A 508 11.78 4.71 -2.14
N SER A 509 12.66 3.90 -2.73
CA SER A 509 13.02 2.58 -2.22
C SER A 509 14.52 2.28 -2.27
N GLU A 510 15.00 1.35 -1.43
CA GLU A 510 16.39 0.86 -1.47
C GLU A 510 16.60 -0.29 -2.47
N ASP A 511 15.55 -0.98 -2.93
CA ASP A 511 15.64 -1.91 -4.07
C ASP A 511 14.95 -1.35 -5.31
N GLU A 512 13.70 -1.75 -5.57
CA GLU A 512 12.95 -1.35 -6.77
C GLU A 512 11.74 -0.48 -6.38
N ALA A 513 11.40 0.55 -7.16
CA ALA A 513 10.35 1.47 -6.71
C ALA A 513 8.93 1.01 -7.06
N VAL A 514 8.72 0.50 -8.27
CA VAL A 514 7.44 -0.08 -8.69
C VAL A 514 7.72 -1.39 -9.42
N VAL A 515 7.20 -2.49 -8.88
CA VAL A 515 7.42 -3.85 -9.37
C VAL A 515 6.11 -4.50 -9.74
N PHE A 516 6.07 -5.17 -10.89
CA PHE A 516 5.02 -6.09 -11.27
C PHE A 516 5.65 -7.44 -11.50
N GLU A 517 5.24 -8.42 -10.70
CA GLU A 517 5.71 -9.80 -10.78
C GLU A 517 5.01 -10.55 -11.93
N SER A 518 5.08 -11.88 -11.93
CA SER A 518 4.77 -12.69 -13.11
C SER A 518 3.27 -12.77 -13.39
N ASN A 519 2.91 -12.82 -14.68
CA ASN A 519 1.52 -12.96 -15.13
C ASN A 519 0.57 -11.86 -14.60
N VAL A 520 1.10 -10.66 -14.36
CA VAL A 520 0.30 -9.50 -13.97
C VAL A 520 -0.32 -8.83 -15.19
N THR A 521 -1.61 -8.49 -15.11
CA THR A 521 -2.32 -7.74 -16.15
C THR A 521 -2.79 -6.39 -15.62
N VAL A 522 -2.43 -5.30 -16.30
CA VAL A 522 -2.93 -3.95 -16.03
C VAL A 522 -3.74 -3.45 -17.22
N SER A 523 -5.04 -3.19 -17.03
CA SER A 523 -5.94 -2.67 -18.09
C SER A 523 -6.11 -1.14 -18.06
N GLY A 524 -5.59 -0.47 -17.03
CA GLY A 524 -5.52 0.99 -16.98
C GLY A 524 -4.14 1.52 -17.40
N ASP A 525 -3.93 2.82 -17.19
CA ASP A 525 -2.65 3.48 -17.43
C ASP A 525 -1.74 3.38 -16.21
N ILE A 526 -0.43 3.33 -16.46
CA ILE A 526 0.61 3.51 -15.46
C ILE A 526 1.22 4.89 -15.67
N ILE A 527 1.11 5.77 -14.68
CA ILE A 527 1.41 7.20 -14.84
C ILE A 527 2.36 7.68 -13.74
N ASN A 528 3.55 8.13 -14.11
CA ASN A 528 4.43 8.90 -13.24
C ASN A 528 4.45 10.38 -13.65
N SER A 529 4.00 11.25 -12.75
CA SER A 529 4.14 12.72 -12.85
C SER A 529 4.93 13.32 -11.68
N GLY A 530 5.26 12.50 -10.69
CA GLY A 530 6.02 12.86 -9.50
C GLY A 530 7.51 12.53 -9.62
N VAL A 531 8.07 12.08 -8.51
CA VAL A 531 9.47 11.64 -8.41
C VAL A 531 9.49 10.17 -7.96
N ILE A 532 10.26 9.36 -8.67
CA ILE A 532 10.59 7.99 -8.29
C ILE A 532 12.11 7.91 -8.09
N VAL A 533 12.55 7.37 -6.97
CA VAL A 533 13.95 7.12 -6.63
C VAL A 533 14.11 5.67 -6.19
N ALA A 534 15.00 4.91 -6.82
CA ALA A 534 15.30 3.52 -6.47
C ALA A 534 16.82 3.28 -6.55
N GLU A 535 17.40 2.46 -5.66
CA GLU A 535 18.83 2.08 -5.82
C GLU A 535 19.03 0.99 -6.87
N ARG A 536 18.00 0.22 -7.23
CA ARG A 536 18.02 -0.73 -8.35
C ARG A 536 17.17 -0.21 -9.50
N ASP A 537 15.94 -0.68 -9.67
CA ASP A 537 15.09 -0.31 -10.80
C ASP A 537 13.95 0.64 -10.41
N GLY A 538 13.71 1.66 -11.23
CA GLY A 538 12.61 2.61 -10.98
C GLY A 538 11.24 1.97 -11.26
N PHE A 539 11.12 1.39 -12.45
CA PHE A 539 9.96 0.61 -12.87
C PHE A 539 10.44 -0.73 -13.40
N ASN A 540 10.01 -1.82 -12.79
CA ASN A 540 10.38 -3.18 -13.16
C ASN A 540 9.13 -4.01 -13.45
N VAL A 541 9.11 -4.69 -14.60
CA VAL A 541 8.08 -5.69 -14.94
C VAL A 541 8.76 -7.03 -15.20
N ALA A 542 8.19 -8.08 -14.61
CA ALA A 542 8.62 -9.46 -14.76
C ALA A 542 8.10 -10.10 -16.06
N ASP A 543 8.33 -11.41 -16.22
CA ASP A 543 7.87 -12.17 -17.37
C ASP A 543 6.33 -12.26 -17.41
N ASP A 544 5.75 -12.38 -18.61
CA ASP A 544 4.31 -12.51 -18.84
C ASP A 544 3.43 -11.34 -18.36
N PHE A 545 4.02 -10.17 -18.08
CA PHE A 545 3.27 -8.94 -17.81
C PHE A 545 2.48 -8.48 -19.05
N THR A 546 1.27 -7.98 -18.87
CA THR A 546 0.45 -7.40 -19.94
C THR A 546 -0.08 -6.02 -19.57
N LEU A 547 0.14 -5.03 -20.43
CA LEU A 547 -0.45 -3.70 -20.31
C LEU A 547 -1.44 -3.44 -21.46
N ASP A 548 -2.72 -3.22 -21.15
CA ASP A 548 -3.76 -2.75 -22.08
C ASP A 548 -4.03 -1.25 -21.86
N GLY A 549 -2.96 -0.49 -21.76
CA GLY A 549 -2.94 0.94 -21.44
C GLY A 549 -1.61 1.55 -21.88
N THR A 550 -1.21 2.66 -21.27
CA THR A 550 0.09 3.30 -21.53
C THR A 550 0.95 3.42 -20.29
N LEU A 551 2.28 3.35 -20.47
CA LEU A 551 3.24 3.69 -19.43
C LEU A 551 3.75 5.12 -19.69
N THR A 552 3.24 6.10 -18.97
CA THR A 552 3.58 7.52 -19.17
C THR A 552 4.45 8.05 -18.05
N ASN A 553 5.62 8.58 -18.39
CA ASN A 553 6.46 9.37 -17.49
C ASN A 553 6.48 10.84 -17.91
N SER A 554 5.95 11.73 -17.06
CA SER A 554 6.10 13.20 -17.16
C SER A 554 6.90 13.80 -16.01
N GLY A 555 7.19 12.98 -15.00
CA GLY A 555 7.98 13.33 -13.83
C GLY A 555 9.46 12.98 -13.98
N THR A 556 10.09 12.62 -12.86
CA THR A 556 11.48 12.13 -12.81
C THR A 556 11.51 10.71 -12.28
N ILE A 557 12.25 9.83 -12.94
CA ILE A 557 12.64 8.51 -12.43
C ILE A 557 14.17 8.50 -12.35
N LEU A 558 14.69 8.27 -11.15
CA LEU A 558 16.12 8.13 -10.87
C LEU A 558 16.38 6.73 -10.31
N ALA A 559 17.12 5.91 -11.03
CA ALA A 559 17.34 4.50 -10.66
C ALA A 559 18.83 4.14 -10.71
N GLY A 560 19.31 3.21 -9.89
CA GLY A 560 20.71 2.81 -9.88
C GLY A 560 21.10 1.86 -11.02
N THR A 561 20.19 0.97 -11.44
CA THR A 561 20.38 0.05 -12.58
C THR A 561 19.59 0.47 -13.81
N ARG A 562 18.24 0.44 -13.78
CA ARG A 562 17.38 0.77 -14.93
C ARG A 562 16.26 1.69 -14.47
N ALA A 563 16.04 2.82 -15.16
CA ALA A 563 14.88 3.66 -14.87
C ALA A 563 13.58 2.93 -15.24
N VAL A 564 13.59 2.21 -16.37
CA VAL A 564 12.48 1.37 -16.81
C VAL A 564 13.03 0.06 -17.38
N ASN A 565 12.65 -1.07 -16.79
CA ASN A 565 12.78 -2.39 -17.39
C ASN A 565 11.45 -2.75 -18.06
N ILE A 566 11.47 -3.18 -19.31
CA ILE A 566 10.31 -3.57 -20.12
C ILE A 566 10.41 -5.06 -20.42
N ASN A 567 9.36 -5.79 -20.08
CA ASN A 567 9.19 -7.22 -20.27
C ASN A 567 7.70 -7.54 -20.44
N GLY A 568 7.34 -8.65 -21.07
CA GLY A 568 5.95 -8.96 -21.38
C GLY A 568 5.41 -8.18 -22.58
N THR A 569 4.10 -7.91 -22.64
CA THR A 569 3.44 -7.44 -23.88
C THR A 569 2.58 -6.18 -23.71
N GLY A 570 2.48 -5.38 -24.79
CA GLY A 570 1.59 -4.22 -24.88
C GLY A 570 2.12 -2.94 -24.23
N ILE A 571 3.45 -2.82 -24.08
CA ILE A 571 4.05 -1.70 -23.33
C ILE A 571 4.37 -0.53 -24.25
N ASP A 572 3.51 0.48 -24.23
CA ASP A 572 3.75 1.79 -24.84
C ASP A 572 4.35 2.78 -23.82
N LEU A 573 5.68 2.89 -23.79
CA LEU A 573 6.40 3.86 -22.96
C LEU A 573 6.42 5.25 -23.61
N ILE A 574 5.81 6.23 -22.96
CA ILE A 574 5.81 7.64 -23.35
C ILE A 574 6.54 8.47 -22.29
N ASN A 575 7.79 8.83 -22.57
CA ASN A 575 8.57 9.75 -21.75
C ASN A 575 8.42 11.20 -22.23
N SER A 576 7.91 12.07 -21.37
CA SER A 576 7.85 13.52 -21.49
C SER A 576 8.58 14.24 -20.34
N GLY A 577 9.21 13.47 -19.45
CA GLY A 577 9.94 13.94 -18.28
C GLY A 577 11.43 13.56 -18.34
N SER A 578 11.96 12.99 -17.26
CA SER A 578 13.35 12.53 -17.15
C SER A 578 13.44 11.10 -16.64
N LEU A 579 14.19 10.26 -17.37
CA LEU A 579 14.61 8.92 -16.97
C LEU A 579 16.13 8.93 -16.79
N LEU A 580 16.62 8.69 -15.58
CA LEU A 580 18.00 8.95 -15.20
C LEU A 580 18.64 7.74 -14.51
N GLY A 581 19.86 7.39 -14.92
CA GLY A 581 20.73 6.47 -14.19
C GLY A 581 21.52 7.16 -13.07
N SER A 582 21.68 6.49 -11.93
CA SER A 582 22.47 6.93 -10.78
C SER A 582 23.62 5.98 -10.39
N GLY A 583 23.70 4.81 -11.02
CA GLY A 583 24.76 3.82 -10.84
C GLY A 583 25.13 3.13 -12.15
N ASN A 584 25.97 2.08 -12.06
CA ASN A 584 26.36 1.29 -13.25
C ASN A 584 25.17 0.48 -13.74
N GLN A 585 24.71 0.79 -14.94
CA GLN A 585 23.51 0.20 -15.50
C GLN A 585 23.80 -1.21 -16.03
N ILE A 586 22.80 -2.07 -15.92
CA ILE A 586 22.78 -3.35 -16.63
C ILE A 586 22.10 -3.09 -17.96
N ASN A 587 22.89 -3.05 -19.04
CA ASN A 587 22.46 -2.78 -20.43
C ASN A 587 22.09 -1.32 -20.73
N GLY A 588 21.11 -0.71 -20.06
CA GLY A 588 20.75 0.69 -20.31
C GLY A 588 19.69 1.30 -19.39
N THR A 589 19.47 2.61 -19.52
CA THR A 589 18.51 3.39 -18.69
C THR A 589 17.08 2.93 -18.91
N VAL A 590 16.72 2.70 -20.18
CA VAL A 590 15.56 1.91 -20.57
C VAL A 590 16.07 0.61 -21.16
N PHE A 591 15.66 -0.51 -20.57
CA PHE A 591 16.04 -1.83 -21.05
C PHE A 591 14.80 -2.62 -21.45
N VAL A 592 14.85 -3.25 -22.62
CA VAL A 592 13.82 -4.16 -23.10
C VAL A 592 14.39 -5.58 -23.15
N SER A 593 13.75 -6.46 -22.40
CA SER A 593 14.01 -7.89 -22.32
C SER A 593 13.69 -8.59 -23.64
N ARG A 594 14.36 -9.72 -23.90
CA ARG A 594 14.12 -10.55 -25.10
C ARG A 594 12.72 -11.16 -25.18
N ASN A 595 12.03 -11.29 -24.04
CA ASN A 595 10.67 -11.82 -23.97
C ASN A 595 9.62 -10.72 -24.17
N ALA A 596 10.03 -9.47 -24.41
CA ALA A 596 9.10 -8.38 -24.62
C ALA A 596 8.52 -8.41 -26.05
N GLU A 597 7.20 -8.36 -26.16
CA GLU A 597 6.46 -8.34 -27.41
C GLU A 597 5.57 -7.09 -27.50
N ASP A 598 5.34 -6.54 -28.69
CA ASP A 598 4.43 -5.39 -28.89
C ASP A 598 4.71 -4.21 -27.95
N PHE A 599 5.83 -3.50 -28.18
CA PHE A 599 6.22 -2.35 -27.36
C PHE A 599 6.57 -1.12 -28.21
N SER A 600 6.42 0.06 -27.63
CA SER A 600 6.94 1.29 -28.21
C SER A 600 7.64 2.15 -27.17
N ILE A 601 8.70 2.83 -27.60
CA ILE A 601 9.42 3.79 -26.75
C ILE A 601 9.40 5.14 -27.45
N THR A 602 8.70 6.10 -26.86
CA THR A 602 8.65 7.49 -27.32
C THR A 602 9.28 8.41 -26.29
N ASN A 603 10.38 9.07 -26.65
CA ASN A 603 10.97 10.17 -25.90
C ASN A 603 10.56 11.50 -26.54
N ALA A 604 9.64 12.24 -25.93
CA ALA A 604 9.01 13.42 -26.48
C ALA A 604 9.93 14.66 -26.55
N GLU A 605 9.45 15.75 -27.15
CA GLU A 605 10.21 17.01 -27.17
C GLU A 605 10.49 17.53 -25.75
N ASN A 606 11.74 17.95 -25.50
CA ASN A 606 12.23 18.45 -24.21
C ASN A 606 12.27 17.43 -23.06
N SER A 607 12.17 16.13 -23.35
CA SER A 607 12.42 15.07 -22.36
C SER A 607 13.83 14.49 -22.47
N LEU A 608 14.25 13.76 -21.45
CA LEU A 608 15.59 13.20 -21.31
C LEU A 608 15.54 11.73 -20.91
N ILE A 609 16.38 10.92 -21.57
CA ILE A 609 16.80 9.60 -21.10
C ILE A 609 18.33 9.64 -21.04
N ASP A 610 18.91 9.53 -19.83
CA ASP A 610 20.35 9.69 -19.61
C ASP A 610 20.87 8.59 -18.68
N ALA A 611 21.93 7.90 -19.10
CA ALA A 611 22.58 6.89 -18.27
C ALA A 611 23.29 7.46 -17.02
N GLY A 612 23.48 8.79 -16.99
CA GLY A 612 24.09 9.52 -15.88
C GLY A 612 25.61 9.65 -16.04
N GLU A 613 26.13 10.86 -15.81
CA GLU A 613 27.56 11.15 -15.95
C GLU A 613 28.40 10.25 -15.03
N GLY A 614 29.41 9.57 -15.61
CA GLY A 614 30.29 8.67 -14.87
C GLY A 614 29.75 7.25 -14.64
N ASN A 615 28.58 6.93 -15.20
CA ASN A 615 28.01 5.58 -15.21
C ASN A 615 28.23 4.91 -16.57
N ASN A 616 28.02 3.59 -16.63
CA ASN A 616 28.04 2.80 -17.87
C ASN A 616 26.64 2.32 -18.23
N GLY A 617 26.23 2.48 -19.49
CA GLY A 617 24.96 2.00 -20.01
C GLY A 617 24.48 2.75 -21.24
N ALA A 618 23.71 2.05 -22.09
CA ALA A 618 23.03 2.70 -23.19
C ALA A 618 21.87 3.58 -22.68
N ALA A 619 21.45 4.58 -23.44
CA ALA A 619 20.20 5.28 -23.09
C ALA A 619 19.01 4.33 -23.26
N ILE A 620 18.95 3.62 -24.38
CA ILE A 620 17.98 2.58 -24.68
C ILE A 620 18.71 1.33 -25.14
N SER A 621 18.45 0.19 -24.50
CA SER A 621 18.95 -1.12 -24.95
C SER A 621 17.78 -2.08 -25.15
N VAL A 622 17.72 -2.70 -26.32
CA VAL A 622 16.69 -3.66 -26.70
C VAL A 622 17.32 -5.02 -27.04
N GLN A 623 16.81 -6.08 -26.42
CA GLN A 623 17.04 -7.45 -26.86
C GLN A 623 15.81 -7.94 -27.62
N VAL A 624 16.00 -8.38 -28.86
CA VAL A 624 14.91 -8.77 -29.75
C VAL A 624 14.80 -10.28 -29.82
N GLY A 625 13.64 -10.79 -29.40
CA GLY A 625 13.19 -12.17 -29.54
C GLY A 625 13.92 -13.18 -28.66
N ASP A 626 13.18 -14.17 -28.17
CA ASP A 626 13.69 -15.34 -27.46
C ASP A 626 13.57 -16.63 -28.30
N GLU A 627 12.76 -16.58 -29.38
CA GLU A 627 12.62 -17.63 -30.37
C GLU A 627 13.21 -17.27 -31.74
N VAL A 628 13.68 -18.32 -32.41
CA VAL A 628 14.28 -18.24 -33.73
C VAL A 628 13.21 -17.86 -34.77
N GLY A 629 13.33 -16.67 -35.37
CA GLY A 629 12.44 -16.15 -36.41
C GLY A 629 11.29 -15.32 -35.86
N GLU A 630 11.34 -14.97 -34.58
CA GLU A 630 10.32 -14.21 -33.88
C GLU A 630 10.25 -12.77 -34.39
N LEU A 631 9.01 -12.31 -34.57
CA LEU A 631 8.67 -11.00 -35.12
C LEU A 631 8.18 -10.10 -33.99
N VAL A 632 9.07 -9.28 -33.46
CA VAL A 632 8.77 -8.34 -32.39
C VAL A 632 8.24 -7.04 -32.99
N ASP A 633 6.95 -6.77 -32.79
CA ASP A 633 6.36 -5.47 -33.09
C ASP A 633 6.92 -4.44 -32.08
N ALA A 634 7.83 -3.60 -32.56
CA ALA A 634 8.60 -2.69 -31.73
C ALA A 634 8.85 -1.37 -32.45
N SER A 635 8.84 -0.22 -31.78
CA SER A 635 9.26 1.05 -32.37
C SER A 635 9.97 1.96 -31.38
N ILE A 636 10.95 2.74 -31.86
CA ILE A 636 11.67 3.73 -31.06
C ILE A 636 11.55 5.09 -31.75
N ILE A 637 11.02 6.07 -31.03
CA ILE A 637 10.87 7.45 -31.51
C ILE A 637 11.54 8.39 -30.50
N ASN A 638 12.57 9.10 -30.94
CA ASN A 638 13.24 10.13 -30.17
C ASN A 638 13.00 11.53 -30.75
N ASP A 639 12.22 12.34 -30.06
CA ASP A 639 12.06 13.79 -30.28
C ASP A 639 12.82 14.62 -29.22
N GLY A 640 13.25 14.00 -28.13
CA GLY A 640 13.98 14.61 -27.01
C GLY A 640 15.48 14.40 -27.07
N ALA A 641 16.10 14.19 -25.90
CA ALA A 641 17.51 13.85 -25.77
C ALA A 641 17.70 12.42 -25.23
N LEU A 642 18.55 11.63 -25.90
CA LEU A 642 19.07 10.35 -25.42
C LEU A 642 20.57 10.49 -25.16
N ARG A 643 21.03 9.97 -24.02
CA ARG A 643 22.44 9.98 -23.64
C ARG A 643 22.92 8.63 -23.13
N GLY A 644 23.70 7.96 -23.96
CA GLY A 644 24.50 6.80 -23.55
C GLY A 644 25.78 7.27 -22.85
N ARG A 645 26.21 6.52 -21.83
CA ARG A 645 27.36 6.86 -20.99
C ARG A 645 28.24 5.64 -20.79
N GLY A 646 29.56 5.79 -20.73
CA GLY A 646 30.42 4.69 -20.29
C GLY A 646 31.93 4.91 -20.41
N ASP A 647 32.65 4.35 -19.43
CA ASP A 647 34.11 4.25 -19.38
C ASP A 647 34.55 2.86 -19.87
N ALA A 648 35.35 2.83 -20.95
CA ALA A 648 35.89 1.61 -21.57
C ALA A 648 36.73 0.71 -20.63
N THR A 649 37.02 1.14 -19.40
CA THR A 649 37.82 0.39 -18.43
C THR A 649 37.00 -0.56 -17.53
N VAL A 650 35.67 -0.52 -17.55
CA VAL A 650 34.80 -1.24 -16.60
C VAL A 650 33.75 -2.13 -17.30
N GLY A 651 34.19 -3.26 -17.87
CA GLY A 651 33.29 -4.35 -18.32
C GLY A 651 32.54 -4.11 -19.64
N ASN A 652 31.82 -5.13 -20.12
CA ASN A 652 31.19 -5.21 -21.45
C ASN A 652 29.92 -4.34 -21.62
N VAL A 653 29.79 -3.20 -20.95
CA VAL A 653 28.59 -2.33 -21.07
C VAL A 653 28.95 -1.15 -21.96
N VAL A 654 28.37 -1.13 -23.16
CA VAL A 654 28.65 -0.15 -24.20
C VAL A 654 27.76 1.08 -23.98
N GLY A 655 28.35 2.28 -24.02
CA GLY A 655 27.69 3.55 -23.68
C GLY A 655 26.82 4.12 -24.82
N ASP A 656 26.06 3.26 -25.49
CA ASP A 656 25.40 3.61 -26.75
C ASP A 656 24.19 4.54 -26.56
N GLY A 657 23.88 5.33 -27.58
CA GLY A 657 22.63 6.06 -27.59
C GLY A 657 21.43 5.10 -27.64
N ILE A 658 21.38 4.28 -28.69
CA ILE A 658 20.41 3.20 -28.86
C ILE A 658 21.16 1.92 -29.22
N ARG A 659 20.88 0.83 -28.53
CA ARG A 659 21.44 -0.48 -28.81
C ARG A 659 20.33 -1.48 -29.08
N VAL A 660 20.35 -2.14 -30.25
CA VAL A 660 19.39 -3.19 -30.61
C VAL A 660 20.15 -4.44 -30.99
N VAL A 661 19.93 -5.51 -30.23
CA VAL A 661 20.62 -6.79 -30.43
C VAL A 661 19.64 -7.94 -30.46
N SER A 662 19.91 -9.00 -31.23
CA SER A 662 19.15 -10.24 -31.06
C SER A 662 19.50 -10.94 -29.76
N GLY A 663 18.48 -11.52 -29.10
CA GLY A 663 18.65 -12.41 -27.94
C GLY A 663 19.25 -13.78 -28.29
N LEU A 664 19.45 -14.08 -29.57
CA LEU A 664 19.85 -15.39 -30.09
C LEU A 664 21.08 -15.30 -31.00
N THR A 665 21.76 -16.44 -31.18
CA THR A 665 22.86 -16.60 -32.14
C THR A 665 22.64 -17.87 -32.97
N PRO A 666 22.65 -17.85 -34.33
CA PRO A 666 22.83 -16.71 -35.24
C PRO A 666 21.50 -16.15 -35.82
N ASP A 667 21.41 -14.82 -35.94
CA ASP A 667 20.58 -13.96 -36.81
C ASP A 667 19.12 -14.33 -37.08
N GLU A 668 18.23 -14.33 -36.07
CA GLU A 668 16.79 -14.54 -36.33
C GLU A 668 15.83 -13.68 -35.49
N GLY A 669 16.28 -12.55 -34.92
CA GLY A 669 15.40 -11.56 -34.27
C GLY A 669 14.93 -10.46 -35.23
N PHE A 670 13.62 -10.24 -35.36
CA PHE A 670 13.05 -9.23 -36.26
C PHE A 670 12.40 -8.08 -35.51
N PHE A 671 12.98 -6.88 -35.60
CA PHE A 671 12.42 -5.63 -35.10
C PHE A 671 11.52 -5.00 -36.19
N ARG A 672 10.20 -5.05 -36.02
CA ARG A 672 9.26 -4.74 -37.13
C ARG A 672 8.97 -3.27 -37.37
N GLY A 673 9.06 -2.41 -36.36
CA GLY A 673 8.76 -0.99 -36.52
C GLY A 673 10.00 -0.16 -36.79
N ASP A 674 9.81 1.16 -36.73
CA ASP A 674 10.82 2.13 -37.15
C ASP A 674 11.70 2.55 -35.97
N ILE A 675 12.95 2.89 -36.28
CA ILE A 675 13.84 3.64 -35.39
C ILE A 675 13.94 5.06 -35.95
N ILE A 676 13.33 6.02 -35.26
CA ILE A 676 13.20 7.41 -35.71
C ILE A 676 13.86 8.35 -34.72
N ASN A 677 14.91 9.05 -35.17
CA ASN A 677 15.51 10.16 -34.44
C ASN A 677 15.15 11.51 -35.08
N ARG A 678 14.48 12.38 -34.33
CA ARG A 678 14.27 13.81 -34.66
C ARG A 678 14.90 14.74 -33.62
N GLY A 679 15.22 14.21 -32.44
CA GLY A 679 15.90 14.90 -31.34
C GLY A 679 17.43 14.78 -31.41
N SER A 680 18.06 14.62 -30.24
CA SER A 680 19.50 14.39 -30.11
C SER A 680 19.80 13.03 -29.51
N ILE A 681 20.81 12.36 -30.05
CA ILE A 681 21.43 11.15 -29.49
C ILE A 681 22.91 11.47 -29.26
N GLU A 682 23.35 11.37 -28.01
CA GLU A 682 24.75 11.56 -27.61
C GLU A 682 25.26 10.27 -26.99
N ALA A 683 26.34 9.71 -27.53
CA ALA A 683 27.04 8.55 -26.98
C ALA A 683 28.49 8.95 -26.75
N GLY A 684 28.95 8.98 -25.50
CA GLY A 684 30.26 9.55 -25.18
C GLY A 684 31.01 8.80 -24.09
N GLU A 685 32.24 9.27 -23.83
CA GLU A 685 33.13 8.81 -22.75
C GLU A 685 33.99 7.55 -23.07
N SER A 686 33.72 6.89 -24.21
CA SER A 686 34.50 5.76 -24.75
C SER A 686 34.39 5.67 -26.27
N ASN A 687 35.43 5.23 -26.96
CA ASN A 687 35.42 4.99 -28.41
C ASN A 687 34.61 3.75 -28.81
N ALA A 688 34.15 2.97 -27.83
CA ALA A 688 33.21 1.89 -28.07
C ALA A 688 31.76 2.38 -28.06
N ALA A 689 31.48 3.61 -27.63
CA ALA A 689 30.12 4.12 -27.49
C ALA A 689 29.61 4.67 -28.83
N ASP A 690 28.63 3.97 -29.39
CA ASP A 690 28.05 4.28 -30.70
C ASP A 690 26.74 5.05 -30.55
N GLY A 691 26.41 5.86 -31.55
CA GLY A 691 25.14 6.59 -31.54
C GLY A 691 23.97 5.62 -31.63
N ILE A 692 24.01 4.71 -32.61
CA ILE A 692 23.10 3.58 -32.74
C ILE A 692 23.92 2.32 -33.07
N GLU A 693 23.81 1.28 -32.25
CA GLU A 693 24.42 -0.04 -32.49
C GLU A 693 23.33 -1.06 -32.85
N LEU A 694 23.47 -1.71 -34.01
CA LEU A 694 22.61 -2.82 -34.46
C LEU A 694 23.45 -4.09 -34.60
N VAL A 695 23.10 -5.14 -33.84
CA VAL A 695 23.88 -6.40 -33.84
C VAL A 695 22.99 -7.63 -34.02
N ASN A 696 23.26 -8.46 -35.04
CA ASN A 696 22.57 -9.73 -35.30
C ASN A 696 21.04 -9.60 -35.43
N VAL A 697 20.52 -8.46 -35.90
CA VAL A 697 19.09 -8.12 -35.89
C VAL A 697 18.59 -7.71 -37.27
N VAL A 698 17.36 -8.08 -37.61
CA VAL A 698 16.69 -7.57 -38.82
C VAL A 698 15.74 -6.45 -38.42
N ILE A 699 16.06 -5.21 -38.81
CA ILE A 699 15.17 -4.06 -38.76
C ILE A 699 14.26 -4.11 -40.00
N ALA A 700 13.05 -4.64 -39.83
CA ALA A 700 12.07 -4.73 -40.91
C ALA A 700 11.31 -3.40 -41.14
N GLY A 701 11.51 -2.39 -40.29
CA GLY A 701 11.05 -1.01 -40.45
C GLY A 701 12.09 -0.07 -41.07
N ASP A 702 11.84 1.23 -40.99
CA ASP A 702 12.75 2.27 -41.48
C ASP A 702 13.71 2.74 -40.36
N LEU A 703 14.95 3.08 -40.73
CA LEU A 703 15.89 3.81 -39.87
C LEU A 703 15.99 5.26 -40.36
N LEU A 704 15.40 6.19 -39.61
CA LEU A 704 15.23 7.58 -40.03
C LEU A 704 15.91 8.53 -39.06
N ASN A 705 16.93 9.26 -39.52
CA ASN A 705 17.55 10.35 -38.76
C ASN A 705 17.24 11.71 -39.40
N SER A 706 16.50 12.56 -38.69
CA SER A 706 16.29 13.98 -39.01
C SER A 706 16.87 14.92 -37.96
N GLY A 707 17.32 14.36 -36.83
CA GLY A 707 17.92 15.07 -35.70
C GLY A 707 19.45 15.09 -35.75
N VAL A 708 20.06 14.98 -34.56
CA VAL A 708 21.52 14.94 -34.39
C VAL A 708 21.90 13.64 -33.70
N ILE A 709 22.89 12.93 -34.25
CA ILE A 709 23.56 11.79 -33.64
C ILE A 709 25.03 12.16 -33.51
N THR A 710 25.59 12.02 -32.31
CA THR A 710 27.01 12.30 -32.03
C THR A 710 27.56 11.20 -31.13
N ALA A 711 28.61 10.53 -31.60
CA ALA A 711 29.24 9.41 -30.93
C ALA A 711 30.76 9.58 -30.90
N ASN A 712 31.41 9.18 -29.81
CA ASN A 712 32.87 9.04 -29.78
C ASN A 712 33.32 7.80 -30.56
N GLY A 713 32.52 6.73 -30.61
CA GLY A 713 32.69 5.60 -31.52
C GLY A 713 32.09 5.88 -32.89
N ASP A 714 31.35 4.92 -33.42
CA ASP A 714 30.63 5.06 -34.68
C ASP A 714 29.33 5.84 -34.50
N GLY A 715 29.01 6.71 -35.45
CA GLY A 715 27.71 7.39 -35.46
C GLY A 715 26.57 6.38 -35.51
N ILE A 716 26.66 5.43 -36.45
CA ILE A 716 25.80 4.23 -36.52
C ILE A 716 26.67 3.03 -36.88
N ARG A 717 26.60 1.98 -36.06
CA ARG A 717 27.29 0.69 -36.24
C ARG A 717 26.29 -0.41 -36.61
N ILE A 718 26.59 -1.17 -37.66
CA ILE A 718 25.76 -2.27 -38.17
C ILE A 718 26.63 -3.53 -38.27
N GLU A 719 26.43 -4.47 -37.34
CA GLU A 719 27.16 -5.74 -37.29
C GLU A 719 26.18 -6.90 -37.51
N GLN A 720 26.33 -7.62 -38.63
CA GLN A 720 25.50 -8.79 -38.95
C GLN A 720 23.99 -8.49 -38.87
N ALA A 721 23.59 -7.26 -39.21
CA ALA A 721 22.22 -6.78 -39.11
C ALA A 721 21.66 -6.38 -40.48
N GLU A 722 20.33 -6.45 -40.63
CA GLU A 722 19.60 -6.06 -41.84
C GLU A 722 18.72 -4.84 -41.61
N ILE A 723 18.67 -3.95 -42.59
CA ILE A 723 17.63 -2.93 -42.68
C ILE A 723 16.82 -3.22 -43.94
N SER A 724 15.66 -3.86 -43.80
CA SER A 724 14.88 -4.37 -44.93
C SER A 724 14.15 -3.26 -45.71
N ARG A 725 14.12 -2.03 -45.20
CA ARG A 725 13.45 -0.89 -45.82
C ARG A 725 14.43 0.26 -46.09
N GLN A 726 14.14 1.47 -45.62
CA GLN A 726 14.92 2.64 -45.93
C GLN A 726 15.80 3.04 -44.73
N PHE A 727 17.10 3.19 -44.99
CA PHE A 727 17.97 3.98 -44.14
C PHE A 727 18.05 5.41 -44.72
N LEU A 728 17.57 6.40 -43.98
CA LEU A 728 17.54 7.81 -44.39
C LEU A 728 18.19 8.73 -43.36
N ASN A 729 19.23 9.44 -43.78
CA ASN A 729 19.76 10.56 -43.03
C ASN A 729 19.36 11.90 -43.67
N GLN A 730 18.59 12.71 -42.97
CA GLN A 730 18.29 14.11 -43.27
C GLN A 730 18.91 15.08 -42.25
N GLY A 731 19.38 14.53 -41.11
CA GLY A 731 19.96 15.26 -40.00
C GLY A 731 21.48 15.31 -40.04
N THR A 732 22.11 15.27 -38.87
CA THR A 732 23.57 15.14 -38.72
C THR A 732 23.90 13.83 -38.02
N ILE A 733 24.88 13.09 -38.54
CA ILE A 733 25.49 11.93 -37.88
C ILE A 733 26.99 12.20 -37.79
N THR A 734 27.56 12.07 -36.60
CA THR A 734 28.99 12.25 -36.33
C THR A 734 29.49 11.05 -35.55
N GLY A 735 30.46 10.33 -36.12
CA GLY A 735 31.34 9.40 -35.38
C GLY A 735 32.71 10.03 -35.14
N ASP A 736 33.56 9.39 -34.34
CA ASP A 736 34.88 9.90 -33.92
C ASP A 736 34.80 11.35 -33.42
N ALA A 737 33.78 11.65 -32.59
CA ALA A 737 33.52 13.02 -32.14
C ALA A 737 34.66 13.62 -31.29
N ASP A 738 35.49 12.77 -30.65
CA ASP A 738 36.69 13.18 -29.90
C ASP A 738 37.97 13.26 -30.77
N ASN A 739 37.87 12.93 -32.05
CA ASN A 739 38.92 13.04 -33.08
C ASN A 739 40.19 12.28 -32.71
N ASP A 740 40.03 11.07 -32.19
CA ASP A 740 41.15 10.19 -31.86
C ASP A 740 41.48 9.19 -32.99
N GLY A 741 40.66 9.20 -34.05
CA GLY A 741 40.81 8.42 -35.26
C GLY A 741 40.17 7.03 -35.16
N ILE A 742 39.31 6.80 -34.15
CA ILE A 742 38.56 5.56 -33.96
C ILE A 742 37.08 5.90 -34.06
N GLY A 743 36.43 5.39 -35.10
CA GLY A 743 35.00 5.59 -35.35
C GLY A 743 34.74 6.17 -36.74
N SER A 744 33.56 5.85 -37.27
CA SER A 744 33.07 6.28 -38.58
C SER A 744 31.72 6.97 -38.41
N ALA A 745 31.31 7.82 -39.37
CA ALA A 745 29.93 8.28 -39.37
C ALA A 745 28.97 7.10 -39.50
N ILE A 746 29.33 6.12 -40.34
CA ILE A 746 28.65 4.84 -40.53
C ILE A 746 29.71 3.74 -40.60
N ASP A 747 29.58 2.68 -39.79
CA ASP A 747 30.36 1.44 -39.93
C ASP A 747 29.40 0.26 -40.12
N ALA A 748 29.35 -0.27 -41.34
CA ALA A 748 28.61 -1.47 -41.70
C ALA A 748 29.51 -2.63 -42.15
N GLN A 749 30.81 -2.60 -41.86
CA GLN A 749 31.81 -3.52 -42.45
C GLN A 749 31.54 -5.02 -42.24
N GLN A 750 30.71 -5.36 -41.24
CA GLN A 750 30.32 -6.71 -40.86
C GLN A 750 28.87 -7.05 -41.25
N ALA A 751 28.20 -6.20 -42.03
CA ALA A 751 26.93 -6.52 -42.67
C ALA A 751 27.18 -7.35 -43.94
N ASP A 752 26.59 -8.55 -44.03
CA ASP A 752 26.77 -9.46 -45.17
C ASP A 752 25.69 -9.28 -46.27
N ILE A 753 24.98 -8.16 -46.28
CA ILE A 753 23.77 -7.94 -47.08
C ILE A 753 23.68 -6.52 -47.66
N ASP A 754 22.93 -6.39 -48.74
CA ASP A 754 22.71 -5.14 -49.48
C ASP A 754 22.04 -4.05 -48.61
N LEU A 755 22.76 -2.97 -48.34
CA LEU A 755 22.30 -1.78 -47.63
C LEU A 755 21.79 -0.72 -48.62
N PHE A 756 20.58 -0.22 -48.40
CA PHE A 756 20.04 0.91 -49.15
C PHE A 756 20.02 2.19 -48.30
N PHE A 757 21.04 3.04 -48.47
CA PHE A 757 21.25 4.24 -47.67
C PHE A 757 21.14 5.54 -48.49
N ILE A 758 20.19 6.40 -48.10
CA ILE A 758 20.03 7.74 -48.67
C ILE A 758 20.51 8.80 -47.67
N ASN A 759 21.43 9.65 -48.11
CA ASN A 759 21.88 10.82 -47.35
C ASN A 759 21.42 12.13 -48.02
N THR A 760 20.62 12.92 -47.32
CA THR A 760 20.32 14.32 -47.66
C THR A 760 20.79 15.28 -46.57
N GLY A 761 21.43 14.77 -45.52
CA GLY A 761 21.90 15.49 -44.34
C GLY A 761 23.41 15.68 -44.34
N THR A 762 24.04 15.63 -43.17
CA THR A 762 25.50 15.69 -43.00
C THR A 762 26.00 14.44 -42.29
N LEU A 763 27.04 13.82 -42.84
CA LEU A 763 27.83 12.75 -42.22
C LEU A 763 29.22 13.31 -41.90
N ASN A 764 29.65 13.25 -40.64
CA ASN A 764 30.99 13.66 -40.19
C ASN A 764 31.76 12.42 -39.74
N GLY A 765 32.84 12.10 -40.44
CA GLY A 765 33.52 10.80 -40.34
C GLY A 765 33.31 9.95 -41.60
N ASP A 766 34.03 8.84 -41.66
CA ASP A 766 34.02 7.95 -42.81
C ASP A 766 32.66 7.24 -42.96
N VAL A 767 32.34 6.83 -44.18
CA VAL A 767 31.18 5.99 -44.49
C VAL A 767 31.72 4.66 -44.97
N VAL A 768 31.64 3.65 -44.11
CA VAL A 768 32.07 2.28 -44.40
C VAL A 768 30.82 1.44 -44.59
N LEU A 769 30.60 0.97 -45.82
CA LEU A 769 29.48 0.10 -46.18
C LEU A 769 29.80 -1.37 -45.82
N GLY A 770 28.93 -2.30 -46.20
CA GLY A 770 29.00 -3.73 -45.91
C GLY A 770 29.70 -4.56 -46.97
N GLN A 771 29.48 -5.87 -46.92
CA GLN A 771 30.05 -6.86 -47.86
C GLN A 771 29.01 -7.31 -48.93
N GLY A 772 27.86 -6.65 -48.98
CA GLY A 772 26.77 -6.87 -49.94
C GLY A 772 26.82 -5.85 -51.08
N GLY A 773 25.89 -5.94 -52.05
CA GLY A 773 25.81 -4.94 -53.12
C GLY A 773 25.09 -3.68 -52.64
N ASP A 774 25.83 -2.73 -52.11
CA ASP A 774 25.31 -1.61 -51.33
C ASP A 774 25.01 -0.37 -52.20
N ASP A 775 23.85 0.24 -51.94
CA ASP A 775 23.39 1.46 -52.60
C ASP A 775 23.58 2.65 -51.64
N PHE A 776 24.65 3.42 -51.80
CA PHE A 776 24.84 4.70 -51.11
C PHE A 776 24.51 5.88 -52.02
N ILE A 777 23.46 6.63 -51.68
CA ILE A 777 22.99 7.75 -52.50
C ILE A 777 22.97 9.05 -51.70
N SER A 778 23.97 9.91 -51.91
CA SER A 778 23.95 11.27 -51.37
C SER A 778 23.27 12.26 -52.33
N VAL A 779 22.12 12.81 -51.93
CA VAL A 779 21.32 13.77 -52.71
C VAL A 779 21.30 15.13 -52.02
N GLY A 780 22.30 15.96 -52.31
CA GLY A 780 22.44 17.28 -51.69
C GLY A 780 22.86 17.24 -50.22
N GLY A 781 23.20 16.06 -49.71
CA GLY A 781 23.87 15.88 -48.42
C GLY A 781 25.39 16.09 -48.53
N ASN A 782 26.05 16.17 -47.37
CA ASN A 782 27.50 16.26 -47.25
C ASN A 782 28.05 15.01 -46.55
N VAL A 783 29.29 14.66 -46.91
CA VAL A 783 30.11 13.64 -46.26
C VAL A 783 31.46 14.29 -46.00
N ASN A 784 31.86 14.36 -44.73
CA ASN A 784 33.13 14.90 -44.28
C ASN A 784 34.03 13.75 -43.81
N GLY A 785 34.36 12.86 -44.75
CA GLY A 785 35.12 11.63 -44.57
C GLY A 785 35.24 10.91 -45.92
N ASP A 786 35.92 9.77 -45.92
CA ASP A 786 36.03 8.91 -47.10
C ASP A 786 34.81 7.97 -47.20
N ILE A 787 34.48 7.49 -48.40
CA ILE A 787 33.39 6.53 -48.65
C ILE A 787 34.00 5.21 -49.14
N PHE A 788 33.69 4.12 -48.47
CA PHE A 788 34.20 2.77 -48.76
C PHE A 788 33.03 1.81 -49.03
N GLY A 789 32.96 1.24 -50.24
CA GLY A 789 32.00 0.19 -50.62
C GLY A 789 32.34 -1.18 -50.03
N LEU A 790 33.64 -1.47 -49.91
CA LEU A 790 34.21 -2.74 -49.45
C LEU A 790 34.02 -3.92 -50.41
N GLY A 791 32.91 -4.64 -50.37
CA GLY A 791 32.77 -5.86 -51.15
C GLY A 791 31.35 -6.01 -51.64
N GLY A 792 31.16 -6.46 -52.88
CA GLY A 792 29.84 -6.48 -53.52
C GLY A 792 29.85 -5.63 -54.78
N ASP A 793 28.79 -5.70 -55.58
CA ASP A 793 28.66 -4.80 -56.74
C ASP A 793 27.92 -3.54 -56.26
N ASP A 794 28.68 -2.52 -55.86
CA ASP A 794 28.14 -1.36 -55.15
C ASP A 794 27.67 -0.26 -56.10
N ARG A 795 26.76 0.58 -55.62
CA ARG A 795 26.40 1.84 -56.28
C ARG A 795 26.58 3.00 -55.34
N ILE A 796 27.64 3.77 -55.58
CA ILE A 796 28.05 4.87 -54.72
C ILE A 796 27.89 6.20 -55.47
N GLN A 797 27.00 7.05 -54.96
CA GLN A 797 26.88 8.44 -55.38
C GLN A 797 27.39 9.36 -54.27
N GLY A 798 28.56 9.97 -54.53
CA GLY A 798 29.27 10.91 -53.68
C GLY A 798 28.59 12.28 -53.54
N VAL A 799 29.39 13.28 -53.18
CA VAL A 799 28.93 14.58 -52.69
C VAL A 799 29.29 15.73 -53.62
N ALA A 800 28.74 16.92 -53.36
CA ALA A 800 28.96 18.10 -54.20
C ALA A 800 30.17 18.95 -53.80
N ASN A 801 30.96 18.52 -52.81
CA ASN A 801 32.11 19.27 -52.28
C ASN A 801 33.44 18.52 -52.41
N GLY A 802 33.52 17.55 -53.33
CA GLY A 802 34.63 16.61 -53.46
C GLY A 802 34.48 15.41 -52.52
N ALA A 803 34.57 14.21 -53.06
CA ALA A 803 34.51 12.93 -52.38
C ALA A 803 35.77 12.12 -52.66
N ARG A 804 36.25 11.36 -51.66
CA ARG A 804 37.17 10.25 -51.91
C ARG A 804 36.37 8.95 -51.79
N ILE A 805 36.27 8.22 -52.89
CA ILE A 805 35.42 7.04 -53.03
C ILE A 805 36.30 5.84 -53.37
N ASP A 806 36.24 4.79 -52.56
CA ASP A 806 36.81 3.47 -52.83
C ASP A 806 35.64 2.48 -52.98
N GLY A 807 35.42 1.96 -54.18
CA GLY A 807 34.38 0.96 -54.43
C GLY A 807 34.67 -0.36 -53.71
N GLY A 808 35.95 -0.69 -53.53
CA GLY A 808 36.36 -1.96 -52.92
C GLY A 808 36.48 -3.07 -53.96
N THR A 809 35.89 -4.24 -53.71
CA THR A 809 35.93 -5.40 -54.59
C THR A 809 34.55 -5.72 -55.15
N GLY A 810 34.46 -5.85 -56.47
CA GLY A 810 33.19 -6.13 -57.15
C GLY A 810 33.18 -5.40 -58.48
N ASP A 811 32.05 -5.35 -59.17
CA ASP A 811 31.91 -4.47 -60.33
C ASP A 811 31.08 -3.23 -59.90
N ASP A 812 31.75 -2.14 -59.52
CA ASP A 812 31.11 -1.00 -58.84
C ASP A 812 30.63 0.12 -59.79
N ASP A 813 29.54 0.80 -59.44
CA ASP A 813 28.97 1.96 -60.14
C ASP A 813 29.17 3.25 -59.33
N LEU A 814 30.22 3.99 -59.67
CA LEU A 814 30.73 5.13 -58.92
C LEU A 814 30.36 6.46 -59.60
N THR A 815 29.83 7.40 -58.84
CA THR A 815 29.54 8.78 -59.28
C THR A 815 30.08 9.74 -58.23
N GLY A 816 31.03 10.59 -58.60
CA GLY A 816 31.71 11.50 -57.67
C GLY A 816 30.78 12.63 -57.20
N GLY A 817 30.07 13.23 -58.15
CA GLY A 817 29.21 14.37 -57.92
C GLY A 817 29.80 15.66 -58.49
N ALA A 818 30.09 16.63 -57.62
CA ALA A 818 30.67 17.89 -58.05
C ALA A 818 31.82 18.27 -57.13
N GLY A 819 32.78 19.04 -57.65
CA GLY A 819 34.03 19.31 -56.93
C GLY A 819 35.09 18.26 -57.27
N ASP A 820 36.29 18.49 -56.74
CA ASP A 820 37.46 17.67 -57.05
C ASP A 820 37.32 16.28 -56.37
N ASP A 821 36.90 15.26 -57.13
CA ASP A 821 36.66 13.90 -56.63
C ASP A 821 37.91 13.01 -56.79
N ILE A 822 38.07 12.02 -55.91
CA ILE A 822 39.14 11.01 -55.99
C ILE A 822 38.53 9.62 -55.97
N PHE A 823 38.68 8.88 -57.07
CA PHE A 823 38.28 7.48 -57.16
C PHE A 823 39.48 6.58 -56.90
N VAL A 824 39.36 5.70 -55.90
CA VAL A 824 40.44 4.85 -55.40
C VAL A 824 40.22 3.43 -55.87
N PHE A 825 41.26 2.79 -56.39
CA PHE A 825 41.21 1.41 -56.85
C PHE A 825 42.32 0.60 -56.19
N THR A 826 41.93 -0.48 -55.51
CA THR A 826 42.83 -1.38 -54.78
C THR A 826 42.84 -2.80 -55.37
N GLU A 827 43.68 -3.70 -54.85
CA GLU A 827 43.79 -5.06 -55.39
C GLU A 827 42.42 -5.79 -55.39
N ASN A 828 42.06 -6.35 -56.55
CA ASN A 828 40.77 -7.03 -56.80
C ASN A 828 39.54 -6.11 -56.98
N ALA A 829 39.75 -4.87 -57.40
CA ALA A 829 38.69 -3.90 -57.74
C ALA A 829 37.65 -4.33 -58.80
N GLY A 830 37.78 -5.49 -59.45
CA GLY A 830 36.83 -5.91 -60.50
C GLY A 830 36.66 -4.90 -61.64
N ASN A 831 35.45 -4.75 -62.20
CA ASN A 831 35.17 -3.94 -63.39
C ASN A 831 34.27 -2.74 -63.09
N ASP A 832 34.89 -1.67 -62.64
CA ASP A 832 34.18 -0.49 -62.16
C ASP A 832 33.76 0.46 -63.29
N LEU A 833 32.70 1.21 -63.04
CA LEU A 833 32.13 2.24 -63.88
C LEU A 833 32.12 3.57 -63.15
N VAL A 834 32.94 4.53 -63.59
CA VAL A 834 32.88 5.92 -63.13
C VAL A 834 32.02 6.73 -64.09
N ARG A 835 30.93 7.34 -63.60
CA ARG A 835 29.90 7.95 -64.45
C ARG A 835 30.17 9.37 -64.91
N ASP A 836 30.91 10.16 -64.14
CA ASP A 836 30.95 11.62 -64.26
C ASP A 836 32.35 12.24 -64.21
N PHE A 837 33.41 11.45 -64.36
CA PHE A 837 34.81 11.91 -64.33
C PHE A 837 35.06 13.15 -65.23
N ILE A 838 35.67 14.19 -64.65
CA ILE A 838 35.96 15.48 -65.27
C ILE A 838 37.47 15.74 -65.31
N ASP A 839 38.00 15.94 -66.53
CA ASP A 839 39.40 16.31 -66.79
C ASP A 839 39.81 17.57 -66.02
N GLY A 840 40.89 17.45 -65.24
CA GLY A 840 41.50 18.54 -64.47
C GLY A 840 40.74 18.95 -63.20
N GLU A 841 39.68 18.22 -62.83
CA GLU A 841 38.94 18.36 -61.56
C GLU A 841 39.13 17.07 -60.73
N ASP A 842 38.87 15.91 -61.33
CA ASP A 842 38.88 14.61 -60.65
C ASP A 842 40.21 13.85 -60.80
N LEU A 843 40.46 12.92 -59.88
CA LEU A 843 41.67 12.08 -59.86
C LEU A 843 41.34 10.59 -59.71
N LEU A 844 42.17 9.75 -60.33
CA LEU A 844 42.19 8.29 -60.17
C LEU A 844 43.41 7.88 -59.34
N ASP A 845 43.18 7.30 -58.17
CA ASP A 845 44.21 6.70 -57.33
C ASP A 845 44.36 5.22 -57.71
N VAL A 846 45.32 4.95 -58.60
CA VAL A 846 45.64 3.63 -59.16
C VAL A 846 47.02 3.13 -58.71
N PHE A 847 47.52 3.69 -57.60
CA PHE A 847 48.86 3.39 -57.07
C PHE A 847 49.03 1.90 -56.74
N ALA A 848 47.95 1.19 -56.42
CA ALA A 848 47.97 -0.25 -56.19
C ALA A 848 48.40 -1.08 -57.42
N PHE A 849 48.24 -0.53 -58.63
CA PHE A 849 48.42 -1.27 -59.89
C PHE A 849 49.62 -0.81 -60.72
N PHE A 850 49.97 0.48 -60.67
CA PHE A 850 51.00 1.06 -61.52
C PHE A 850 52.03 1.84 -60.69
N ASP A 851 53.30 1.78 -61.10
CA ASP A 851 54.38 2.52 -60.43
C ASP A 851 54.35 4.03 -60.75
N ASN A 852 53.68 4.42 -61.84
CA ASN A 852 53.63 5.79 -62.35
C ASN A 852 52.54 5.99 -63.43
N ALA A 853 52.24 7.26 -63.74
CA ALA A 853 51.18 7.65 -64.67
C ALA A 853 51.40 7.20 -66.12
N ASP A 854 52.64 7.09 -66.59
CA ASP A 854 52.91 6.67 -67.97
C ASP A 854 52.49 5.20 -68.20
N ASP A 855 52.61 4.37 -67.16
CA ASP A 855 52.18 2.97 -67.20
C ASP A 855 50.65 2.84 -67.15
N ALA A 856 49.97 3.65 -66.33
CA ALA A 856 48.50 3.71 -66.29
C ALA A 856 47.93 4.20 -67.64
N LEU A 857 48.51 5.26 -68.23
CA LEU A 857 48.13 5.75 -69.56
C LEU A 857 48.34 4.71 -70.65
N ALA A 858 49.39 3.88 -70.55
CA ALA A 858 49.65 2.81 -71.51
C ALA A 858 48.64 1.66 -71.41
N ALA A 859 47.96 1.50 -70.26
CA ALA A 859 46.91 0.54 -70.02
C ALA A 859 45.50 1.04 -70.45
N ALA A 860 45.38 2.32 -70.79
CA ALA A 860 44.12 2.93 -71.18
C ALA A 860 43.80 2.77 -72.69
N ARG A 861 42.52 2.66 -73.03
CA ARG A 861 42.02 2.56 -74.42
C ARG A 861 40.60 3.13 -74.58
N ASP A 862 40.32 3.67 -75.75
CA ASP A 862 38.97 4.04 -76.18
C ASP A 862 38.14 2.80 -76.53
N VAL A 863 36.94 2.69 -75.96
CA VAL A 863 35.99 1.61 -76.19
C VAL A 863 34.60 2.21 -76.36
N ASP A 864 34.13 2.25 -77.61
CA ASP A 864 32.77 2.71 -77.96
C ASP A 864 32.40 4.13 -77.44
N GLY A 865 33.40 5.00 -77.19
CA GLY A 865 33.21 6.37 -76.71
C GLY A 865 33.45 6.56 -75.22
N ASP A 866 33.77 5.49 -74.49
CA ASP A 866 34.20 5.50 -73.09
C ASP A 866 35.72 5.26 -73.02
N THR A 867 36.36 5.75 -71.95
CA THR A 867 37.78 5.49 -71.67
C THR A 867 37.91 4.34 -70.69
N VAL A 868 38.54 3.24 -71.10
CA VAL A 868 38.74 2.05 -70.25
C VAL A 868 40.20 1.89 -69.90
N ILE A 869 40.51 1.72 -68.61
CA ILE A 869 41.86 1.46 -68.10
C ILE A 869 41.90 0.03 -67.58
N ASP A 870 42.70 -0.84 -68.20
CA ASP A 870 42.87 -2.22 -67.74
C ASP A 870 43.84 -2.23 -66.53
N LEU A 871 43.31 -2.33 -65.31
CA LEU A 871 44.06 -2.22 -64.04
C LEU A 871 44.97 -3.45 -63.79
N ASP A 872 44.47 -4.65 -64.05
CA ASP A 872 45.29 -5.87 -64.03
C ASP A 872 44.80 -6.91 -65.05
N VAL A 873 45.69 -7.27 -65.98
CA VAL A 873 45.47 -8.28 -67.03
C VAL A 873 45.34 -9.69 -66.45
N GLY A 874 45.84 -9.93 -65.23
CA GLY A 874 45.78 -11.21 -64.52
C GLY A 874 44.44 -11.49 -63.84
N SER A 875 43.88 -10.49 -63.14
CA SER A 875 42.57 -10.56 -62.48
C SER A 875 41.40 -10.13 -63.37
N ASN A 876 41.68 -9.53 -64.54
CA ASN A 876 40.68 -8.91 -65.41
C ASN A 876 39.94 -7.77 -64.68
N ALA A 877 40.66 -6.98 -63.90
CA ALA A 877 40.14 -5.75 -63.29
C ALA A 877 40.30 -4.57 -64.24
N SER A 878 39.31 -3.69 -64.32
CA SER A 878 39.32 -2.51 -65.18
C SER A 878 38.45 -1.40 -64.59
N VAL A 879 38.75 -0.15 -64.93
CA VAL A 879 37.84 0.98 -64.68
C VAL A 879 37.41 1.59 -66.01
N THR A 880 36.10 1.82 -66.16
CA THR A 880 35.50 2.49 -67.31
C THR A 880 35.04 3.90 -66.92
N LEU A 881 35.65 4.92 -67.51
CA LEU A 881 35.21 6.31 -67.41
C LEU A 881 34.16 6.58 -68.50
N GLN A 882 32.89 6.63 -68.10
CA GLN A 882 31.76 6.77 -69.00
C GLN A 882 31.73 8.13 -69.70
N ASN A 883 31.59 8.12 -71.02
CA ASN A 883 31.58 9.28 -71.91
C ASN A 883 32.80 10.21 -71.76
N PHE A 884 33.90 9.75 -71.16
CA PHE A 884 35.13 10.51 -71.05
C PHE A 884 35.96 10.37 -72.33
N ASP A 885 36.31 11.50 -72.97
CA ASP A 885 37.11 11.50 -74.19
C ASP A 885 38.54 11.05 -73.87
N PHE A 886 38.92 9.87 -74.38
CA PHE A 886 40.26 9.29 -74.22
C PHE A 886 41.40 10.24 -74.57
N ALA A 887 41.16 11.22 -75.45
CA ALA A 887 42.17 12.22 -75.80
C ALA A 887 42.47 13.25 -74.69
N LEU A 888 41.64 13.32 -73.65
CA LEU A 888 41.82 14.19 -72.49
C LEU A 888 42.59 13.51 -71.36
N LEU A 889 42.65 12.18 -71.30
CA LEU A 889 43.39 11.45 -70.26
C LEU A 889 44.90 11.78 -70.32
N ASP A 890 45.46 12.34 -69.25
CA ASP A 890 46.88 12.65 -69.12
C ASP A 890 47.47 12.33 -67.74
N GLN A 891 48.71 12.76 -67.47
CA GLN A 891 49.39 12.42 -66.21
C GLN A 891 48.79 13.10 -64.97
N THR A 892 47.99 14.16 -65.17
CA THR A 892 47.41 14.96 -64.09
C THR A 892 46.12 14.36 -63.54
N ASP A 893 45.51 13.41 -64.25
CA ASP A 893 44.31 12.68 -63.82
C ASP A 893 44.62 11.55 -62.82
N PHE A 894 45.89 11.30 -62.49
CA PHE A 894 46.29 10.18 -61.65
C PHE A 894 47.01 10.60 -60.37
N LEU A 895 46.71 9.90 -59.29
CA LEU A 895 47.41 9.99 -58.00
C LEU A 895 48.38 8.80 -57.84
N PHE A 896 49.62 9.08 -57.40
CA PHE A 896 50.69 8.11 -57.16
C PHE A 896 51.53 8.47 -55.92
#